data_AF-A0AAU5STE7-F1
#
_entry.id   AF-A0AAU5STE7-F1
#
_cell.length_a   1.000
_cell.length_b   1.000
_cell.length_c   1.000
_cell.angle_alpha   90.00
_cell.angle_beta   90.00
_cell.angle_gamma   90.00
#
_symmetry.space_group_name_H-M   'P 1'
#
loop_
_entity.id
_entity.type
_entity.pdbx_description
1 polymer ?
#
loop_
_entity_poly.entity_id
_entity_poly.type
_entity_poly.pdbx_seq_one_letter_code
_entity_poly.pdbx_strand_id
1 'polypeptide(L)'
;MPPAPAPVPPAEPIRDLAALLRGAGLDPSAEELADALWLAGRTRGPAGAPDAGDAPVREPAPGPGPQAGPQEAAPRAQDPVREEPDPRDAVRLYATRGGGTADGDAELPAAGGVPVRVPGAAALPRVLEIQRALRALQRHRPPGPPTRTVLDEAATAEASARALGLVIPVFRPESRREATVRLVMDASPSMAVWHDMFEELRSVCERLGAFRDVQVYYLHRSADGAVAVGRGPHPTAGLRSGDQVRDPTGRALTMVVSDCAGPVWREGRAQRLLYRWAQCTPCAVVQPLPQRLWNRSRLPTERGVLTRTEGGPRKLEFHPDRPPRPGRPTGGLTVPVLPPNAAALGAWARLVAGLGTGPVPAEVGRVLPRHPAGAEPPPRAARPPRELVQRFRSSAAPGAVQLALYLAAAPLTLPVMRLVQRTMLPDSEPSDLAEVLLSGLLRRAPDAGWYEFTPGVQDVLLGPLGRDEAALVLKHCSAYVRAHFGRGVRNFPALAVSQLTGAPLEPDGERVPAGRLPQAFAQVSAKVVRRYLPGPPPDGPETEPPPAAPAREWAVRTARARITEGGRRGLYEAVTLLRRAVSAPPGPADAAEEAELELAGALLRLWALQRDPELLAEAERTLTGLGSPSARAARGKVLYERALAADVPDAELLAAAEREFAAVAAAPGADREFRLDCVVRRTRALVRLGELRGDPGPLREARAALEAAGEDEPGVGPALGRVLLALLPHTADPAERAALAELAAGRLLVDPDAGPEERARARVEQASALRYLPARLEEAAGQLARALQEAQEAGEDAGPEEDGEPQLRLAALVCLARVHRARYARDSDPAALDDAAGAYARARRLIPRDGDAYGELLPEWGDVLLERAAAAGADGRRYASTAVRVLRESRAAVPQSDPRSARRLLRLAAGLRLRHSYEGDLVDLREAEHLLELAARQSRSPLEQAQAWREHGDVQQEIHAHTRGVDRLDRAADSYRRAWRAALAGGDDLERVAVELAARVQELRGEVLERLERPRGALEAYRAALELWLRAGAPEARVAWVGERIRALEAGP
;
A
#
# COMPACT_ATOMS: atom_id res chain seq x y z
N MET A 1 -7.50 16.94 -72.09
CA MET A 1 -6.46 17.99 -72.11
C MET A 1 -5.66 17.92 -70.82
N PRO A 2 -4.35 17.64 -70.86
CA PRO A 2 -3.51 17.79 -69.68
C PRO A 2 -3.24 19.28 -69.41
N PRO A 3 -3.10 19.72 -68.15
CA PRO A 3 -2.57 21.03 -67.84
C PRO A 3 -1.05 21.08 -68.10
N ALA A 4 -0.59 22.22 -68.62
CA ALA A 4 0.76 22.51 -69.10
C ALA A 4 1.87 22.32 -68.03
N PRO A 5 3.12 22.02 -68.44
CA PRO A 5 4.25 21.94 -67.52
C PRO A 5 4.59 23.31 -66.92
N ALA A 6 4.89 23.33 -65.62
CA ALA A 6 5.35 24.50 -64.89
C ALA A 6 6.68 25.04 -65.46
N PRO A 7 6.94 26.36 -65.40
CA PRO A 7 8.11 26.97 -66.03
C PRO A 7 9.41 26.50 -65.34
N VAL A 8 10.40 26.16 -66.16
CA VAL A 8 11.79 25.96 -65.72
C VAL A 8 12.28 27.28 -65.11
N PRO A 9 12.85 27.30 -63.90
CA PRO A 9 13.41 28.53 -63.34
C PRO A 9 14.55 29.02 -64.26
N PRO A 10 14.81 30.35 -64.34
CA PRO A 10 15.92 30.87 -65.15
C PRO A 10 17.23 30.20 -64.73
N ALA A 11 18.18 30.00 -65.65
CA ALA A 11 19.41 29.24 -65.40
C ALA A 11 20.40 29.92 -64.42
N GLU A 12 20.15 31.16 -64.03
CA GLU A 12 21.05 31.98 -63.20
C GLU A 12 21.16 31.53 -61.73
N PRO A 13 20.08 31.22 -60.99
CA PRO A 13 20.17 30.87 -59.57
C PRO A 13 20.82 29.51 -59.31
N ILE A 14 20.71 28.57 -60.26
CA ILE A 14 21.38 27.26 -60.18
C ILE A 14 22.87 27.41 -60.43
N ARG A 15 23.27 28.32 -61.32
CA ARG A 15 24.68 28.66 -61.55
C ARG A 15 25.29 29.31 -60.32
N ASP A 16 24.60 30.25 -59.69
CA ASP A 16 25.07 30.91 -58.47
C ASP A 16 25.19 29.93 -57.30
N LEU A 17 24.23 29.01 -57.15
CA LEU A 17 24.30 27.94 -56.14
C LEU A 17 25.48 26.99 -56.41
N ALA A 18 25.68 26.57 -57.67
CA ALA A 18 26.81 25.72 -58.04
C ALA A 18 28.16 26.44 -57.88
N ALA A 19 28.21 27.76 -58.09
CA ALA A 19 29.40 28.57 -57.87
C ALA A 19 29.70 28.77 -56.38
N LEU A 20 28.67 28.99 -55.55
CA LEU A 20 28.80 29.06 -54.09
C LEU A 20 29.26 27.74 -53.48
N LEU A 21 28.69 26.61 -53.92
CA LEU A 21 29.10 25.29 -53.44
C LEU A 21 30.55 24.98 -53.83
N ARG A 22 30.96 25.33 -55.06
CA ARG A 22 32.36 25.23 -55.49
C ARG A 22 33.28 26.17 -54.74
N GLY A 23 32.84 27.40 -54.45
CA GLY A 23 33.55 28.34 -53.59
C GLY A 23 33.73 27.83 -52.15
N ALA A 24 32.83 26.97 -51.69
CA ALA A 24 32.92 26.29 -50.40
C ALA A 24 33.69 24.95 -50.46
N GLY A 25 34.34 24.62 -51.59
CA GLY A 25 35.15 23.42 -51.76
C GLY A 25 34.36 22.15 -52.12
N LEU A 26 33.08 22.28 -52.49
CA LEU A 26 32.23 21.16 -52.92
C LEU A 26 32.03 21.25 -54.44
N ASP A 27 32.30 20.17 -55.18
CA ASP A 27 32.05 20.10 -56.63
C ASP A 27 30.91 19.10 -56.95
N PRO A 28 29.65 19.47 -56.65
CA PRO A 28 28.52 18.57 -56.83
C PRO A 28 28.23 18.34 -58.31
N SER A 29 27.98 17.07 -58.66
CA SER A 29 27.47 16.69 -59.97
C SER A 29 26.06 17.27 -60.20
N ALA A 30 25.63 17.31 -61.47
CA ALA A 30 24.29 17.79 -61.82
C ALA A 30 23.16 16.99 -61.14
N GLU A 31 23.38 15.70 -60.89
CA GLU A 31 22.43 14.82 -60.20
C GLU A 31 22.37 15.12 -58.70
N GLU A 32 23.52 15.35 -58.05
CA GLU A 32 23.57 15.74 -56.63
C GLU A 32 22.98 17.13 -56.38
N LEU A 33 23.17 18.08 -57.31
CA LEU A 33 22.52 19.39 -57.29
C LEU A 33 20.99 19.25 -57.45
N ALA A 34 20.53 18.38 -58.34
CA ALA A 34 19.10 18.10 -58.52
C ALA A 34 18.49 17.44 -57.28
N ASP A 35 19.18 16.47 -56.68
CA ASP A 35 18.76 15.80 -55.45
C ASP A 35 18.73 16.75 -54.26
N ALA A 36 19.73 17.63 -54.13
CA ALA A 36 19.76 18.65 -53.08
C ALA A 36 18.58 19.62 -53.19
N LEU A 37 18.26 20.09 -54.41
CA LEU A 37 17.11 20.96 -54.66
C LEU A 37 15.78 20.23 -54.44
N TRP A 38 15.69 18.95 -54.84
CA TRP A 38 14.53 18.09 -54.63
C TRP A 38 14.27 17.81 -53.14
N LEU A 39 15.34 17.60 -52.36
CA LEU A 39 15.29 17.42 -50.91
C LEU A 39 14.91 18.71 -50.21
N ALA A 40 15.48 19.86 -50.61
CA ALA A 40 15.12 21.17 -50.05
C ALA A 40 13.64 21.50 -50.23
N GLY A 41 13.04 21.09 -51.35
CA GLY A 41 11.60 21.21 -51.60
C GLY A 41 10.72 20.33 -50.70
N ARG A 42 11.27 19.24 -50.13
CA ARG A 42 10.55 18.31 -49.24
C ARG A 42 10.83 18.50 -47.75
N THR A 43 11.82 19.31 -47.40
CA THR A 43 12.23 19.55 -46.01
C THR A 43 11.76 20.89 -45.44
N ARG A 44 11.26 21.84 -46.24
CA ARG A 44 10.69 23.09 -45.73
C ARG A 44 9.34 22.87 -45.02
N GLY A 45 9.32 23.11 -43.70
CA GLY A 45 8.10 23.44 -42.95
C GLY A 45 7.65 24.89 -43.20
N PRO A 46 6.47 25.32 -42.72
CA PRO A 46 5.94 26.66 -43.00
C PRO A 46 6.85 27.75 -42.43
N ALA A 47 7.24 28.68 -43.29
CA ALA A 47 8.04 29.84 -42.96
C ALA A 47 7.21 30.86 -42.15
N GLY A 48 7.79 31.33 -41.06
CA GLY A 48 7.32 32.46 -40.27
C GLY A 48 8.46 32.97 -39.41
N ALA A 49 9.23 33.92 -39.93
CA ALA A 49 10.15 34.74 -39.16
C ALA A 49 10.05 36.18 -39.70
N PRO A 50 9.71 37.18 -38.87
CA PRO A 50 10.16 38.54 -39.08
C PRO A 50 11.52 38.75 -38.38
N ASP A 51 12.26 39.71 -38.95
CA ASP A 51 13.62 40.19 -38.67
C ASP A 51 14.20 39.98 -37.27
N ALA A 52 15.41 39.43 -37.24
CA ALA A 52 16.35 39.56 -36.13
C ALA A 52 17.51 40.47 -36.57
N GLY A 53 17.50 41.70 -36.06
CA GLY A 53 18.62 42.61 -36.11
C GLY A 53 19.73 42.22 -35.11
N ASP A 54 20.94 42.46 -35.58
CA ASP A 54 22.25 42.67 -34.94
C ASP A 54 22.67 42.02 -33.59
N ALA A 55 23.93 41.55 -33.67
CA ALA A 55 24.98 41.32 -32.64
C ALA A 55 25.12 39.93 -31.98
N PRO A 56 26.35 39.51 -31.63
CA PRO A 56 27.57 39.57 -32.43
C PRO A 56 28.29 38.20 -32.52
N VAL A 57 29.11 38.06 -33.57
CA VAL A 57 29.99 36.92 -33.88
C VAL A 57 31.10 36.76 -32.84
N ARG A 58 31.39 35.52 -32.43
CA ARG A 58 32.61 35.15 -31.70
C ARG A 58 33.39 34.14 -32.52
N GLU A 59 34.58 34.54 -32.97
CA GLU A 59 35.50 33.76 -33.82
C GLU A 59 36.06 32.51 -33.12
N PRO A 60 36.45 31.46 -33.87
CA PRO A 60 37.13 30.28 -33.35
C PRO A 60 38.66 30.45 -33.36
N ALA A 61 39.33 30.01 -32.29
CA ALA A 61 40.79 29.93 -32.22
C ALA A 61 41.32 28.51 -32.59
N PRO A 62 42.57 28.40 -33.10
CA PRO A 62 43.03 27.28 -33.93
C PRO A 62 43.67 26.14 -33.12
N GLY A 63 43.61 24.92 -33.66
CA GLY A 63 44.36 23.75 -33.15
C GLY A 63 45.74 23.60 -33.79
N PRO A 64 46.69 22.87 -33.17
CA PRO A 64 47.90 22.43 -33.83
C PRO A 64 47.78 21.00 -34.38
N GLY A 65 48.37 20.79 -35.56
CA GLY A 65 48.42 19.54 -36.31
C GLY A 65 49.58 18.59 -35.93
N PRO A 66 50.05 17.71 -36.86
CA PRO A 66 50.16 16.27 -36.60
C PRO A 66 51.60 15.72 -36.56
N GLN A 67 51.81 14.55 -35.94
CA GLN A 67 53.00 13.71 -36.16
C GLN A 67 52.66 12.20 -36.19
N ALA A 68 53.34 11.49 -37.09
CA ALA A 68 53.19 10.06 -37.41
C ALA A 68 53.96 9.13 -36.43
N GLY A 69 53.53 7.85 -36.32
CA GLY A 69 53.90 6.84 -35.29
C GLY A 69 55.29 6.19 -35.43
N PRO A 70 55.54 4.90 -35.04
CA PRO A 70 54.67 3.87 -34.40
C PRO A 70 55.30 3.17 -33.15
N GLN A 71 54.51 2.50 -32.30
CA GLN A 71 55.01 1.37 -31.51
C GLN A 71 53.90 0.45 -30.96
N GLU A 72 54.15 -0.85 -31.09
CA GLU A 72 53.36 -1.98 -30.61
C GLU A 72 53.06 -1.94 -29.11
N ALA A 73 51.80 -2.13 -28.76
CA ALA A 73 51.39 -2.88 -27.57
C ALA A 73 49.93 -3.31 -27.74
N ALA A 74 49.69 -4.60 -27.95
CA ALA A 74 48.36 -5.18 -27.91
C ALA A 74 47.79 -5.09 -26.48
N PRO A 75 46.54 -4.60 -26.27
CA PRO A 75 45.77 -4.95 -25.11
C PRO A 75 44.69 -5.96 -25.48
N ARG A 76 44.65 -6.99 -24.65
CA ARG A 76 43.70 -8.10 -24.63
C ARG A 76 42.26 -7.65 -24.84
N ALA A 77 41.51 -8.43 -25.60
CA ALA A 77 40.05 -8.40 -25.61
C ALA A 77 39.55 -8.49 -24.16
N GLN A 78 38.99 -7.39 -23.66
CA GLN A 78 38.10 -7.40 -22.52
C GLN A 78 36.71 -7.58 -23.10
N ASP A 79 36.10 -8.74 -22.84
CA ASP A 79 34.67 -8.94 -23.02
C ASP A 79 33.93 -7.77 -22.35
N PRO A 80 32.90 -7.17 -22.99
CA PRO A 80 32.09 -6.18 -22.30
C PRO A 80 31.42 -6.88 -21.12
N VAL A 81 31.86 -6.53 -19.91
CA VAL A 81 31.16 -6.86 -18.68
C VAL A 81 29.75 -6.32 -18.85
N ARG A 82 28.82 -7.25 -19.03
CA ARG A 82 27.40 -6.99 -19.00
C ARG A 82 27.10 -6.61 -17.55
N GLU A 83 26.91 -5.32 -17.28
CA GLU A 83 26.35 -4.90 -16.00
C GLU A 83 25.04 -5.66 -15.79
N GLU A 84 25.02 -6.55 -14.81
CA GLU A 84 23.80 -7.14 -14.31
C GLU A 84 22.93 -6.00 -13.75
N PRO A 85 21.68 -5.82 -14.20
CA PRO A 85 20.81 -4.83 -13.60
C PRO A 85 20.51 -5.26 -12.16
N ASP A 86 20.84 -4.38 -11.20
CA ASP A 86 20.44 -4.46 -9.79
C ASP A 86 18.93 -4.77 -9.71
N PRO A 87 18.48 -5.79 -8.95
CA PRO A 87 17.08 -6.24 -8.90
C PRO A 87 16.13 -5.28 -8.13
N ARG A 88 16.28 -3.96 -8.25
CA ARG A 88 15.45 -2.95 -7.57
C ARG A 88 15.21 -1.69 -8.41
N ASP A 89 14.53 -1.84 -9.54
CA ASP A 89 14.04 -0.69 -10.33
C ASP A 89 12.80 -0.06 -9.67
N ALA A 90 12.98 1.12 -9.06
CA ALA A 90 11.93 1.95 -8.48
C ALA A 90 11.45 3.03 -9.47
N VAL A 91 10.13 3.17 -9.65
CA VAL A 91 9.50 4.12 -10.59
C VAL A 91 9.42 5.54 -9.99
N ARG A 92 9.79 6.55 -10.78
CA ARG A 92 9.69 7.99 -10.45
C ARG A 92 8.30 8.51 -10.87
N LEU A 93 7.54 9.08 -9.94
CA LEU A 93 6.32 9.84 -10.25
C LEU A 93 6.73 11.29 -10.54
N TYR A 94 6.52 11.74 -11.77
CA TYR A 94 6.91 13.07 -12.23
C TYR A 94 6.10 14.19 -11.56
N ALA A 95 6.81 15.22 -11.11
CA ALA A 95 6.38 16.61 -11.23
C ALA A 95 7.50 17.35 -11.99
N THR A 96 7.28 17.69 -13.27
CA THR A 96 8.21 18.53 -14.03
C THR A 96 7.63 19.94 -14.13
N ARG A 97 8.36 20.90 -13.55
CA ARG A 97 8.19 22.35 -13.69
C ARG A 97 7.99 22.72 -15.16
N GLY A 98 7.08 23.65 -15.41
CA GLY A 98 6.95 24.33 -16.69
C GLY A 98 8.18 25.19 -16.95
N GLY A 99 8.83 24.99 -18.10
CA GLY A 99 9.81 25.92 -18.64
C GLY A 99 9.08 27.05 -19.34
N GLY A 100 8.93 28.18 -18.67
CA GLY A 100 8.75 29.49 -19.29
C GLY A 100 10.11 30.16 -19.41
N THR A 101 10.35 30.79 -20.54
CA THR A 101 11.56 31.53 -20.92
C THR A 101 11.97 32.57 -19.87
N ALA A 102 13.28 32.70 -19.67
CA ALA A 102 13.96 33.50 -18.65
C ALA A 102 13.82 35.02 -18.84
N ASP A 103 13.70 35.75 -17.72
CA ASP A 103 14.39 37.02 -17.53
C ASP A 103 14.60 37.30 -16.02
N GLY A 104 15.79 37.80 -15.66
CA GLY A 104 16.12 38.55 -14.44
C GLY A 104 16.20 37.85 -13.07
N ASP A 105 17.43 37.72 -12.57
CA ASP A 105 17.90 37.47 -11.19
C ASP A 105 16.89 37.56 -10.02
N ALA A 106 16.61 36.40 -9.40
CA ALA A 106 16.38 36.27 -7.96
C ALA A 106 16.57 34.80 -7.54
N GLU A 107 17.62 34.52 -6.76
CA GLU A 107 17.84 33.22 -6.11
C GLU A 107 16.66 32.88 -5.18
N LEU A 108 15.90 31.83 -5.54
CA LEU A 108 14.98 31.15 -4.63
C LEU A 108 15.50 29.74 -4.37
N PRO A 109 15.63 29.31 -3.10
CA PRO A 109 16.22 28.01 -2.76
C PRO A 109 15.34 26.87 -3.29
N ALA A 110 15.99 25.89 -3.91
CA ALA A 110 15.39 24.68 -4.42
C ALA A 110 14.68 23.90 -3.30
N ALA A 111 13.35 23.99 -3.24
CA ALA A 111 12.53 23.08 -2.44
C ALA A 111 12.58 21.67 -3.08
N GLY A 112 13.56 20.88 -2.65
CA GLY A 112 13.64 19.45 -2.93
C GLY A 112 12.52 18.72 -2.20
N GLY A 113 11.47 18.36 -2.92
CA GLY A 113 10.53 17.35 -2.46
C GLY A 113 11.22 15.99 -2.47
N VAL A 114 11.37 15.36 -1.30
CA VAL A 114 11.86 13.98 -1.19
C VAL A 114 10.86 13.06 -1.89
N PRO A 115 11.26 12.27 -2.90
CA PRO A 115 10.34 11.37 -3.60
C PRO A 115 9.89 10.26 -2.65
N VAL A 116 8.60 10.23 -2.33
CA VAL A 116 7.99 9.13 -1.58
C VAL A 116 7.94 7.91 -2.49
N ARG A 117 8.73 6.89 -2.15
CA ARG A 117 8.84 5.61 -2.84
C ARG A 117 7.73 4.69 -2.34
N VAL A 118 6.67 4.53 -3.12
CA VAL A 118 5.60 3.56 -2.82
C VAL A 118 5.71 2.42 -3.83
N PRO A 119 5.70 1.14 -3.40
CA PRO A 119 5.64 0.01 -4.32
C PRO A 119 4.39 0.13 -5.20
N GLY A 120 4.57 0.31 -6.50
CA GLY A 120 3.45 0.29 -7.45
C GLY A 120 3.02 -1.15 -7.71
N ALA A 121 1.70 -1.40 -7.70
CA ALA A 121 1.16 -2.61 -8.33
C ALA A 121 1.48 -2.58 -9.84
N ALA A 122 1.90 -3.70 -10.41
CA ALA A 122 2.17 -3.81 -11.85
C ALA A 122 0.91 -3.44 -12.66
N ALA A 123 1.06 -2.56 -13.63
CA ALA A 123 -0.04 -2.05 -14.46
C ALA A 123 -0.47 -3.04 -15.55
N LEU A 124 0.44 -3.92 -16.00
CA LEU A 124 0.14 -5.08 -16.83
C LEU A 124 0.03 -6.34 -15.95
N PRO A 125 -1.13 -7.02 -15.97
CA PRO A 125 -1.25 -8.31 -15.30
C PRO A 125 -0.28 -9.33 -15.91
N ARG A 126 0.47 -10.03 -15.05
CA ARG A 126 1.27 -11.22 -15.42
C ARG A 126 2.26 -10.94 -16.57
N VAL A 127 3.08 -9.89 -16.42
CA VAL A 127 4.12 -9.44 -17.37
C VAL A 127 4.94 -10.58 -17.98
N LEU A 128 5.35 -11.57 -17.17
CA LEU A 128 6.12 -12.73 -17.65
C LEU A 128 5.35 -13.61 -18.66
N GLU A 129 4.03 -13.74 -18.51
CA GLU A 129 3.19 -14.46 -19.47
C GLU A 129 3.11 -13.71 -20.79
N ILE A 130 2.99 -12.37 -20.76
CA ILE A 130 3.00 -11.52 -21.95
C ILE A 130 4.36 -11.63 -22.67
N GLN A 131 5.46 -11.55 -21.92
CA GLN A 131 6.80 -11.73 -22.50
C GLN A 131 6.96 -13.10 -23.16
N ARG A 132 6.49 -14.19 -22.52
CA ARG A 132 6.48 -15.54 -23.11
C ARG A 132 5.63 -15.61 -24.37
N ALA A 133 4.43 -15.02 -24.35
CA ALA A 133 3.49 -15.03 -25.47
C ALA A 133 4.05 -14.29 -26.69
N LEU A 134 4.77 -13.18 -26.49
CA LEU A 134 5.38 -12.39 -27.56
C LEU A 134 6.65 -13.02 -28.15
N ARG A 135 7.24 -14.06 -27.53
CA ARG A 135 8.46 -14.74 -28.05
C ARG A 135 8.31 -15.23 -29.50
N ALA A 136 7.08 -15.51 -29.94
CA ALA A 136 6.79 -15.84 -31.33
C ALA A 136 7.36 -14.81 -32.33
N LEU A 137 7.42 -13.52 -31.97
CA LEU A 137 7.95 -12.45 -32.81
C LEU A 137 9.45 -12.57 -33.08
N GLN A 138 10.21 -13.34 -32.29
CA GLN A 138 11.61 -13.64 -32.61
C GLN A 138 11.77 -14.41 -33.93
N ARG A 139 10.71 -15.11 -34.38
CA ARG A 139 10.69 -15.83 -35.65
C ARG A 139 10.08 -15.02 -36.80
N HIS A 140 9.60 -13.81 -36.53
CA HIS A 140 9.06 -12.94 -37.58
C HIS A 140 10.19 -12.47 -38.51
N ARG A 141 9.99 -12.68 -39.82
CA ARG A 141 10.90 -12.19 -40.86
C ARG A 141 10.23 -11.11 -41.68
N PRO A 142 10.80 -9.89 -41.75
CA PRO A 142 10.23 -8.83 -42.57
C PRO A 142 10.36 -9.16 -44.06
N PRO A 143 9.43 -8.69 -44.93
CA PRO A 143 9.47 -8.89 -46.38
C PRO A 143 10.62 -8.19 -47.11
N GLY A 144 11.27 -7.20 -46.48
CA GLY A 144 12.32 -6.42 -47.13
C GLY A 144 13.62 -7.23 -47.34
N PRO A 145 14.52 -6.80 -48.24
CA PRO A 145 15.85 -7.43 -48.39
C PRO A 145 16.60 -7.42 -47.05
N PRO A 146 17.62 -8.24 -46.77
CA PRO A 146 18.37 -8.14 -45.51
C PRO A 146 19.03 -6.75 -45.32
N THR A 147 19.01 -6.16 -44.12
CA THR A 147 19.73 -4.88 -43.87
C THR A 147 21.21 -5.09 -43.64
N ARG A 148 21.60 -6.26 -43.16
CA ARG A 148 22.98 -6.65 -42.92
C ARG A 148 23.24 -7.95 -43.64
N THR A 149 24.31 -7.95 -44.39
CA THR A 149 24.87 -9.15 -44.98
C THR A 149 26.24 -9.34 -44.36
N VAL A 150 26.55 -10.57 -43.99
CA VAL A 150 27.86 -10.96 -43.46
C VAL A 150 28.56 -11.78 -44.51
N LEU A 151 29.89 -11.70 -44.56
CA LEU A 151 30.66 -12.56 -45.43
C LEU A 151 30.42 -14.02 -45.05
N ASP A 152 29.99 -14.83 -46.01
CA ASP A 152 29.98 -16.27 -45.87
C ASP A 152 31.40 -16.75 -46.15
N GLU A 153 32.20 -16.90 -45.10
CA GLU A 153 33.61 -17.25 -45.21
C GLU A 153 33.81 -18.56 -45.99
N ALA A 154 32.96 -19.56 -45.75
CA ALA A 154 33.03 -20.84 -46.44
C ALA A 154 32.66 -20.71 -47.93
N ALA A 155 31.54 -20.04 -48.24
CA ALA A 155 31.13 -19.86 -49.63
C ALA A 155 32.08 -18.92 -50.40
N THR A 156 32.69 -17.94 -49.71
CA THR A 156 33.72 -17.05 -50.25
C THR A 156 34.99 -17.84 -50.58
N ALA A 157 35.45 -18.70 -49.66
CA ALA A 157 36.60 -19.56 -49.91
C ALA A 157 36.35 -20.51 -51.09
N GLU A 158 35.17 -21.12 -51.16
CA GLU A 158 34.75 -22.01 -52.24
C GLU A 158 34.68 -21.28 -53.60
N ALA A 159 34.04 -20.11 -53.66
CA ALA A 159 33.92 -19.31 -54.87
C ALA A 159 35.29 -18.80 -55.35
N SER A 160 36.15 -18.39 -54.42
CA SER A 160 37.51 -17.93 -54.72
C SER A 160 38.41 -19.06 -55.21
N ALA A 161 38.27 -20.26 -54.64
CA ALA A 161 38.99 -21.45 -55.09
C ALA A 161 38.60 -21.86 -56.52
N ARG A 162 37.31 -21.79 -56.85
CA ARG A 162 36.80 -22.07 -58.21
C ARG A 162 37.21 -21.01 -59.23
N ALA A 163 37.45 -19.78 -58.80
CA ALA A 163 37.87 -18.67 -59.64
C ALA A 163 39.40 -18.58 -59.83
N LEU A 164 40.13 -19.68 -59.59
CA LEU A 164 41.58 -19.80 -59.84
C LEU A 164 42.42 -18.74 -59.11
N GLY A 165 42.05 -18.40 -57.87
CA GLY A 165 42.82 -17.52 -56.99
C GLY A 165 42.34 -16.07 -56.92
N LEU A 166 41.27 -15.71 -57.64
CA LEU A 166 40.59 -14.42 -57.46
C LEU A 166 39.68 -14.47 -56.23
N VAL A 167 39.82 -13.51 -55.30
CA VAL A 167 38.97 -13.43 -54.10
C VAL A 167 37.57 -12.95 -54.49
N ILE A 168 36.57 -13.82 -54.42
CA ILE A 168 35.16 -13.53 -54.71
C ILE A 168 34.36 -13.57 -53.41
N PRO A 169 34.05 -12.42 -52.79
CA PRO A 169 33.29 -12.38 -51.55
C PRO A 169 31.83 -12.79 -51.80
N VAL A 170 31.39 -13.85 -51.12
CA VAL A 170 30.00 -14.29 -51.09
C VAL A 170 29.38 -13.84 -49.79
N PHE A 171 28.30 -13.07 -49.86
CA PHE A 171 27.62 -12.53 -48.69
C PHE A 171 26.32 -13.29 -48.41
N ARG A 172 26.06 -13.58 -47.14
CA ARG A 172 24.80 -14.18 -46.68
C ARG A 172 24.02 -13.22 -45.77
N PRO A 173 22.69 -13.23 -45.79
CA PRO A 173 21.86 -12.41 -44.91
C PRO A 173 22.07 -12.74 -43.43
N GLU A 174 22.31 -11.72 -42.61
CA GLU A 174 22.28 -11.86 -41.15
C GLU A 174 20.85 -11.64 -40.63
N SER A 175 20.07 -12.71 -40.59
CA SER A 175 18.62 -12.66 -40.32
C SER A 175 18.21 -12.43 -38.85
N ARG A 176 19.15 -12.14 -37.93
CA ARG A 176 18.82 -11.92 -36.52
C ARG A 176 18.39 -10.48 -36.28
N ARG A 177 17.20 -10.31 -35.67
CA ARG A 177 16.66 -9.01 -35.21
C ARG A 177 16.54 -7.96 -36.32
N GLU A 178 15.94 -8.31 -37.46
CA GLU A 178 15.75 -7.34 -38.55
C GLU A 178 14.53 -6.41 -38.37
N ALA A 179 13.53 -6.86 -37.61
CA ALA A 179 12.28 -6.13 -37.42
C ALA A 179 12.44 -4.99 -36.39
N THR A 180 11.77 -3.86 -36.62
CA THR A 180 11.67 -2.76 -35.65
C THR A 180 10.26 -2.75 -35.07
N VAL A 181 10.06 -2.61 -33.76
CA VAL A 181 8.72 -2.41 -33.19
C VAL A 181 8.49 -0.92 -32.92
N ARG A 182 7.32 -0.43 -33.30
CA ARG A 182 6.85 0.92 -33.04
C ARG A 182 5.69 0.88 -32.06
N LEU A 183 5.95 1.36 -30.86
CA LEU A 183 4.96 1.51 -29.81
C LEU A 183 4.44 2.94 -29.85
N VAL A 184 3.16 3.10 -30.17
CA VAL A 184 2.54 4.40 -30.36
C VAL A 184 1.43 4.58 -29.33
N MET A 185 1.61 5.46 -28.35
CA MET A 185 0.59 5.75 -27.35
C MET A 185 -0.29 6.92 -27.79
N ASP A 186 -1.61 6.81 -27.66
CA ASP A 186 -2.50 7.96 -27.77
C ASP A 186 -2.28 8.92 -26.59
N ALA A 187 -2.06 10.21 -26.87
CA ALA A 187 -1.83 11.25 -25.86
C ALA A 187 -3.12 11.97 -25.41
N SER A 188 -4.29 11.37 -25.66
CA SER A 188 -5.56 11.89 -25.16
C SER A 188 -5.64 11.86 -23.61
N PRO A 189 -6.41 12.75 -22.96
CA PRO A 189 -6.42 12.85 -21.49
C PRO A 189 -6.79 11.55 -20.76
N SER A 190 -7.71 10.76 -21.32
CA SER A 190 -8.12 9.47 -20.79
C SER A 190 -7.00 8.42 -20.85
N MET A 191 -5.99 8.61 -21.70
CA MET A 191 -4.84 7.72 -21.81
C MET A 191 -3.81 7.90 -20.71
N ALA A 192 -3.89 8.97 -19.93
CA ALA A 192 -2.97 9.21 -18.83
C ALA A 192 -3.06 8.12 -17.74
N VAL A 193 -4.20 7.44 -17.56
CA VAL A 193 -4.35 6.29 -16.63
C VAL A 193 -3.57 5.05 -17.09
N TRP A 194 -3.25 4.94 -18.39
CA TRP A 194 -2.64 3.76 -19.02
C TRP A 194 -1.13 3.93 -19.28
N HIS A 195 -0.52 5.02 -18.82
CA HIS A 195 0.89 5.30 -19.06
C HIS A 195 1.82 4.24 -18.46
N ASP A 196 1.54 3.80 -17.24
CA ASP A 196 2.35 2.78 -16.56
C ASP A 196 2.29 1.43 -17.33
N MET A 197 1.10 1.08 -17.84
CA MET A 197 0.89 -0.10 -18.69
C MET A 197 1.68 0.00 -20.02
N PHE A 198 1.75 1.20 -20.61
CA PHE A 198 2.50 1.45 -21.85
C PHE A 198 4.01 1.29 -21.64
N GLU A 199 4.56 1.83 -20.56
CA GLU A 199 5.98 1.70 -20.24
C GLU A 199 6.35 0.25 -19.87
N GLU A 200 5.46 -0.49 -19.19
CA GLU A 200 5.67 -1.92 -18.97
C GLU A 200 5.66 -2.73 -20.28
N LEU A 201 4.75 -2.42 -21.21
CA LEU A 201 4.73 -3.05 -22.54
C LEU A 201 6.01 -2.74 -23.34
N ARG A 202 6.50 -1.50 -23.24
CA ARG A 202 7.78 -1.09 -23.81
C ARG A 202 8.92 -1.91 -23.24
N SER A 203 9.00 -2.04 -21.92
CA SER A 203 10.04 -2.84 -21.26
C SER A 203 9.98 -4.31 -21.69
N VAL A 204 8.79 -4.88 -21.86
CA VAL A 204 8.62 -6.24 -22.40
C VAL A 204 9.19 -6.36 -23.81
N CYS A 205 8.90 -5.41 -24.70
CA CYS A 205 9.43 -5.39 -26.07
C CYS A 205 10.96 -5.25 -26.12
N GLU A 206 11.53 -4.39 -25.27
CA GLU A 206 12.99 -4.20 -25.15
C GLU A 206 13.68 -5.48 -24.64
N ARG A 207 13.11 -6.15 -23.62
CA ARG A 207 13.64 -7.39 -23.03
C ARG A 207 13.41 -8.64 -23.89
N LEU A 208 12.55 -8.58 -24.91
CA LEU A 208 12.22 -9.73 -25.76
C LEU A 208 13.39 -10.15 -26.66
N GLY A 209 14.28 -9.22 -27.01
CA GLY A 209 15.40 -9.46 -27.92
C GLY A 209 15.00 -9.85 -29.35
N ALA A 210 13.74 -9.64 -29.74
CA ALA A 210 13.19 -9.94 -31.07
C ALA A 210 13.44 -8.81 -32.09
N PHE A 211 13.58 -7.58 -31.61
CA PHE A 211 13.63 -6.40 -32.45
C PHE A 211 15.03 -5.82 -32.56
N ARG A 212 15.33 -5.20 -33.71
CA ARG A 212 16.52 -4.36 -33.92
C ARG A 212 16.49 -3.15 -33.00
N ASP A 213 15.31 -2.55 -32.92
CA ASP A 213 15.04 -1.26 -32.31
C ASP A 213 13.58 -1.22 -31.81
N VAL A 214 13.36 -0.52 -30.70
CA VAL A 214 12.05 -0.30 -30.07
C VAL A 214 11.79 1.21 -30.09
N GLN A 215 10.96 1.65 -31.03
CA GLN A 215 10.68 3.06 -31.24
C GLN A 215 9.38 3.48 -30.54
N VAL A 216 9.48 4.47 -29.67
CA VAL A 216 8.35 5.01 -28.90
C VAL A 216 7.88 6.33 -29.49
N TYR A 217 6.56 6.47 -29.66
CA TYR A 217 5.89 7.67 -30.13
C TYR A 217 4.60 7.94 -29.36
N TYR A 218 4.20 9.21 -29.33
CA TYR A 218 2.94 9.67 -28.75
C TYR A 218 2.12 10.41 -29.80
N LEU A 219 0.84 10.05 -29.97
CA LEU A 219 -0.08 10.66 -30.92
C LEU A 219 -0.75 11.89 -30.31
N HIS A 220 -0.47 13.04 -30.92
CA HIS A 220 -0.99 14.35 -30.51
C HIS A 220 -1.96 14.92 -31.55
N ARG A 221 -2.86 15.78 -31.08
CA ARG A 221 -3.66 16.66 -31.94
C ARG A 221 -2.96 18.02 -32.01
N SER A 222 -2.56 18.44 -33.19
CA SER A 222 -2.01 19.77 -33.45
C SER A 222 -3.11 20.85 -33.42
N ALA A 223 -2.72 22.13 -33.34
CA ALA A 223 -3.64 23.27 -33.28
C ALA A 223 -4.53 23.39 -34.54
N ASP A 224 -4.00 23.01 -35.71
CA ASP A 224 -4.71 22.87 -36.98
C ASP A 224 -5.56 21.58 -37.07
N GLY A 225 -5.63 20.82 -35.98
CA GLY A 225 -6.29 19.53 -35.88
C GLY A 225 -5.51 18.37 -36.52
N ALA A 226 -4.33 18.60 -37.13
CA ALA A 226 -3.54 17.52 -37.73
C ALA A 226 -3.10 16.49 -36.70
N VAL A 227 -2.89 15.24 -37.16
CA VAL A 227 -2.32 14.19 -36.31
C VAL A 227 -0.82 14.32 -36.37
N ALA A 228 -0.24 14.61 -35.22
CA ALA A 228 1.19 14.73 -35.05
C ALA A 228 1.71 13.63 -34.14
N VAL A 229 3.00 13.32 -34.28
CA VAL A 229 3.72 12.40 -33.40
C VAL A 229 4.83 13.13 -32.66
N GLY A 230 4.94 12.85 -31.37
CA GLY A 230 5.99 13.33 -30.49
C GLY A 230 6.74 12.18 -29.82
N ARG A 231 7.81 12.49 -29.09
CA ARG A 231 8.58 11.51 -28.30
C ARG A 231 8.13 11.41 -26.84
N GLY A 232 7.24 12.29 -26.39
CA GLY A 232 6.74 12.31 -25.02
C GLY A 232 5.22 12.53 -24.93
N PRO A 233 4.66 12.34 -23.72
CA PRO A 233 3.22 12.42 -23.46
C PRO A 233 2.66 13.85 -23.55
N HIS A 234 3.52 14.86 -23.55
CA HIS A 234 3.15 16.26 -23.75
C HIS A 234 3.62 16.74 -25.13
N PRO A 235 2.83 17.62 -25.79
CA PRO A 235 3.24 18.21 -27.06
C PRO A 235 4.39 19.20 -26.79
N THR A 236 5.63 18.79 -27.07
CA THR A 236 6.82 19.65 -27.01
C THR A 236 7.07 20.32 -28.36
N ALA A 237 7.95 21.33 -28.39
CA ALA A 237 8.50 21.84 -29.65
C ALA A 237 9.11 20.67 -30.46
N GLY A 238 8.82 20.60 -31.76
CA GLY A 238 9.35 19.55 -32.65
C GLY A 238 8.39 18.41 -33.01
N LEU A 239 7.07 18.55 -32.82
CA LEU A 239 6.07 17.61 -33.33
C LEU A 239 6.25 17.35 -34.84
N ARG A 240 6.13 16.08 -35.26
CA ARG A 240 6.25 15.65 -36.66
C ARG A 240 4.93 15.15 -37.20
N SER A 241 4.73 15.18 -38.52
CA SER A 241 3.54 14.56 -39.13
C SER A 241 3.54 13.06 -38.86
N GLY A 242 2.40 12.48 -38.49
CA GLY A 242 2.25 11.04 -38.28
C GLY A 242 2.60 10.20 -39.52
N ASP A 243 2.54 10.81 -40.71
CA ASP A 243 2.94 10.16 -41.96
C ASP A 243 4.44 9.82 -42.04
N GLN A 244 5.28 10.52 -41.27
CA GLN A 244 6.72 10.22 -41.21
C GLN A 244 7.02 8.89 -40.50
N VAL A 245 6.05 8.35 -39.75
CA VAL A 245 6.17 7.03 -39.09
C VAL A 245 5.81 5.89 -40.04
N ARG A 246 5.32 6.18 -41.25
CA ARG A 246 5.03 5.16 -42.26
C ARG A 246 6.33 4.52 -42.75
N ASP A 247 6.40 3.20 -42.73
CA ASP A 247 7.55 2.45 -43.25
C ASP A 247 7.20 1.66 -44.50
N PRO A 248 7.48 2.18 -45.71
CA PRO A 248 7.20 1.46 -46.95
C PRO A 248 8.06 0.19 -47.09
N THR A 249 9.19 0.08 -46.38
CA THR A 249 10.07 -1.11 -46.44
C THR A 249 9.41 -2.34 -45.80
N GLY A 250 8.42 -2.14 -44.93
CA GLY A 250 7.67 -3.21 -44.26
C GLY A 250 8.46 -3.93 -43.17
N ARG A 251 9.54 -3.33 -42.66
CA ARG A 251 10.37 -3.91 -41.59
C ARG A 251 9.86 -3.59 -40.20
N ALA A 252 9.00 -2.58 -40.08
CA ALA A 252 8.40 -2.23 -38.82
C ALA A 252 7.15 -3.06 -38.51
N LEU A 253 6.90 -3.22 -37.21
CA LEU A 253 5.67 -3.72 -36.61
C LEU A 253 5.08 -2.59 -35.77
N THR A 254 3.83 -2.22 -35.99
CA THR A 254 3.22 -1.07 -35.27
C THR A 254 2.17 -1.55 -34.27
N MET A 255 2.33 -1.21 -33.00
CA MET A 255 1.33 -1.41 -31.96
C MET A 255 0.88 -0.06 -31.42
N VAL A 256 -0.39 0.27 -31.65
CA VAL A 256 -1.00 1.52 -31.17
C VAL A 256 -1.73 1.24 -29.87
N VAL A 257 -1.32 1.87 -28.77
CA VAL A 257 -1.99 1.75 -27.47
C VAL A 257 -2.96 2.91 -27.32
N SER A 258 -4.26 2.63 -27.36
CA SER A 258 -5.29 3.68 -27.34
C SER A 258 -6.64 3.16 -26.86
N ASP A 259 -7.37 4.03 -26.16
CA ASP A 259 -8.78 3.84 -25.82
C ASP A 259 -9.73 4.10 -26.99
N CYS A 260 -9.20 4.57 -28.13
CA CYS A 260 -9.91 4.96 -29.32
C CYS A 260 -11.06 5.96 -29.07
N ALA A 261 -10.96 6.79 -28.02
CA ALA A 261 -12.01 7.75 -27.65
C ALA A 261 -11.61 9.21 -27.91
N GLY A 262 -10.31 9.49 -28.04
CA GLY A 262 -9.77 10.83 -28.19
C GLY A 262 -10.25 11.61 -29.43
N PRO A 263 -10.04 12.94 -29.47
CA PRO A 263 -10.50 13.80 -30.56
C PRO A 263 -10.00 13.38 -31.96
N VAL A 264 -8.74 12.94 -32.07
CA VAL A 264 -8.16 12.46 -33.34
C VAL A 264 -8.86 11.22 -33.91
N TRP A 265 -9.43 10.39 -33.03
CA TRP A 265 -10.26 9.25 -33.42
C TRP A 265 -11.68 9.69 -33.78
N ARG A 266 -12.24 10.66 -33.06
CA ARG A 266 -13.55 11.23 -33.39
C ARG A 266 -13.57 11.85 -34.78
N GLU A 267 -12.51 12.58 -35.15
CA GLU A 267 -12.37 13.23 -36.47
C GLU A 267 -12.01 12.26 -37.62
N GLY A 268 -11.89 10.97 -37.32
CA GLY A 268 -11.48 9.95 -38.29
C GLY A 268 -9.99 10.01 -38.67
N ARG A 269 -9.21 10.96 -38.12
CA ARG A 269 -7.82 11.21 -38.55
C ARG A 269 -6.89 10.08 -38.12
N ALA A 270 -7.06 9.54 -36.91
CA ALA A 270 -6.30 8.40 -36.42
C ALA A 270 -6.56 7.13 -37.26
N GLN A 271 -7.81 6.89 -37.66
CA GLN A 271 -8.19 5.77 -38.52
C GLN A 271 -7.59 5.91 -39.92
N ARG A 272 -7.60 7.13 -40.49
CA ARG A 272 -6.95 7.40 -41.78
C ARG A 272 -5.43 7.18 -41.71
N LEU A 273 -4.79 7.56 -40.61
CA LEU A 273 -3.36 7.32 -40.38
C LEU A 273 -3.06 5.82 -40.22
N LEU A 274 -3.85 5.13 -39.40
CA LEU A 274 -3.75 3.69 -39.16
C LEU A 274 -3.95 2.88 -40.45
N TYR A 275 -4.87 3.30 -41.33
CA TYR A 275 -5.02 2.72 -42.67
C TYR A 275 -3.70 2.82 -43.47
N ARG A 276 -3.05 3.98 -43.49
CA ARG A 276 -1.78 4.18 -44.23
C ARG A 276 -0.61 3.39 -43.65
N TRP A 277 -0.57 3.18 -42.34
CA TRP A 277 0.42 2.32 -41.69
C TRP A 277 0.16 0.84 -41.98
N ALA A 278 -1.10 0.40 -41.86
CA ALA A 278 -1.52 -0.99 -42.10
C ALA A 278 -1.29 -1.45 -43.55
N GLN A 279 -1.22 -0.52 -44.52
CA GLN A 279 -0.85 -0.83 -45.90
C GLN A 279 0.58 -1.35 -46.06
N CYS A 280 1.50 -0.94 -45.19
CA CYS A 280 2.93 -1.21 -45.36
C CYS A 280 3.47 -2.23 -44.36
N THR A 281 2.93 -2.24 -43.14
CA THR A 281 3.46 -2.98 -42.00
C THR A 281 2.32 -3.63 -41.21
N PRO A 282 2.53 -4.80 -40.58
CA PRO A 282 1.51 -5.34 -39.68
C PRO A 282 1.26 -4.36 -38.53
N CYS A 283 -0.01 -4.03 -38.33
CA CYS A 283 -0.47 -3.07 -37.33
C CYS A 283 -1.50 -3.72 -36.42
N ALA A 284 -1.48 -3.39 -35.14
CA ALA A 284 -2.52 -3.75 -34.18
C ALA A 284 -2.81 -2.58 -33.24
N VAL A 285 -4.03 -2.52 -32.72
CA VAL A 285 -4.43 -1.59 -31.66
C VAL A 285 -4.52 -2.38 -30.35
N VAL A 286 -3.69 -2.04 -29.37
CA VAL A 286 -3.84 -2.56 -28.00
C VAL A 286 -4.79 -1.63 -27.26
N GLN A 287 -5.97 -2.17 -26.94
CA GLN A 287 -7.10 -1.43 -26.43
C GLN A 287 -7.30 -1.81 -24.95
N PRO A 288 -6.91 -0.95 -23.99
CA PRO A 288 -6.90 -1.29 -22.58
C PRO A 288 -8.29 -1.28 -21.93
N LEU A 289 -9.30 -0.67 -22.58
CA LEU A 289 -10.67 -0.71 -22.06
C LEU A 289 -11.22 -2.14 -22.06
N PRO A 290 -12.14 -2.48 -21.14
CA PRO A 290 -12.88 -3.73 -21.19
C PRO A 290 -13.61 -3.89 -22.53
N GLN A 291 -13.59 -5.11 -23.10
CA GLN A 291 -14.11 -5.39 -24.45
C GLN A 291 -15.57 -4.95 -24.65
N ARG A 292 -16.39 -4.96 -23.59
CA ARG A 292 -17.78 -4.44 -23.60
C ARG A 292 -17.89 -2.99 -24.09
N LEU A 293 -16.85 -2.18 -23.88
CA LEU A 293 -16.83 -0.75 -24.21
C LEU A 293 -16.32 -0.47 -25.63
N TRP A 294 -15.69 -1.43 -26.30
CA TRP A 294 -15.05 -1.21 -27.61
C TRP A 294 -16.04 -0.78 -28.68
N ASN A 295 -17.26 -1.32 -28.63
CA ASN A 295 -18.36 -0.94 -29.52
C ASN A 295 -18.81 0.52 -29.36
N ARG A 296 -18.46 1.18 -28.24
CA ARG A 296 -18.75 2.60 -27.96
C ARG A 296 -17.56 3.52 -28.26
N SER A 297 -16.39 2.96 -28.56
CA SER A 297 -15.22 3.72 -29.00
C SER A 297 -15.41 4.26 -30.43
N ARG A 298 -14.45 5.04 -30.91
CA ARG A 298 -14.40 5.53 -32.29
C ARG A 298 -13.70 4.55 -33.25
N LEU A 299 -13.32 3.37 -32.75
CA LEU A 299 -12.90 2.22 -33.56
C LEU A 299 -13.70 0.98 -33.12
N PRO A 300 -15.01 0.91 -33.41
CA PRO A 300 -15.83 -0.22 -33.01
C PRO A 300 -15.33 -1.51 -33.66
N THR A 301 -15.36 -2.61 -32.92
CA THR A 301 -14.86 -3.90 -33.40
C THR A 301 -15.95 -4.77 -34.00
N GLU A 302 -15.52 -5.63 -34.93
CA GLU A 302 -16.24 -6.78 -35.45
C GLU A 302 -15.53 -8.05 -34.99
N ARG A 303 -16.32 -9.00 -34.46
CA ARG A 303 -15.82 -10.32 -34.08
C ARG A 303 -15.82 -11.25 -35.29
N GLY A 304 -14.78 -12.03 -35.41
CA GLY A 304 -14.64 -13.02 -36.46
C GLY A 304 -13.33 -13.78 -36.35
N VAL A 305 -12.84 -14.23 -37.50
CA VAL A 305 -11.64 -15.05 -37.57
C VAL A 305 -10.65 -14.43 -38.55
N LEU A 306 -9.40 -14.28 -38.11
CA LEU A 306 -8.28 -13.81 -38.92
C LEU A 306 -7.47 -15.01 -39.45
N THR A 307 -7.23 -15.02 -40.74
CA THR A 307 -6.34 -15.96 -41.42
C THR A 307 -5.20 -15.19 -42.08
N ARG A 308 -4.03 -15.82 -42.15
CA ARG A 308 -2.91 -15.31 -42.94
C ARG A 308 -2.99 -15.96 -44.31
N THR A 309 -3.09 -15.17 -45.37
CA THR A 309 -3.08 -15.70 -46.74
C THR A 309 -1.65 -15.93 -47.22
N GLU A 310 -1.40 -17.03 -47.93
CA GLU A 310 -0.13 -17.27 -48.61
C GLU A 310 0.04 -16.28 -49.78
N GLY A 311 1.21 -15.65 -49.89
CA GLY A 311 1.47 -14.62 -50.92
C GLY A 311 1.96 -13.26 -50.39
N GLY A 312 2.25 -13.14 -49.09
CA GLY A 312 3.05 -12.04 -48.54
C GLY A 312 2.74 -11.74 -47.08
N PRO A 313 3.70 -11.22 -46.29
CA PRO A 313 3.56 -11.02 -44.84
C PRO A 313 2.57 -9.92 -44.42
N ARG A 314 1.81 -9.34 -45.37
CA ARG A 314 0.96 -8.14 -45.18
C ARG A 314 -0.54 -8.39 -45.33
N LYS A 315 -0.99 -9.58 -45.76
CA LYS A 315 -2.42 -9.86 -45.99
C LYS A 315 -2.97 -10.74 -44.88
N LEU A 316 -3.68 -10.10 -43.96
CA LEU A 316 -4.60 -10.76 -43.04
C LEU A 316 -5.99 -10.70 -43.68
N GLU A 317 -6.63 -11.85 -43.83
CA GLU A 317 -8.01 -11.95 -44.28
C GLU A 317 -8.92 -12.14 -43.07
N PHE A 318 -10.05 -11.44 -43.05
CA PHE A 318 -10.97 -11.44 -41.93
C PHE A 318 -12.33 -11.96 -42.37
N HIS A 319 -12.79 -13.00 -41.69
CA HIS A 319 -14.10 -13.60 -41.89
C HIS A 319 -14.99 -13.24 -40.69
N PRO A 320 -15.98 -12.35 -40.84
CA PRO A 320 -16.83 -11.91 -39.73
C PRO A 320 -17.79 -13.02 -39.30
N ASP A 321 -18.04 -13.15 -37.99
CA ASP A 321 -19.01 -14.12 -37.44
C ASP A 321 -20.46 -13.76 -37.79
N ARG A 322 -20.72 -12.48 -38.08
CA ARG A 322 -22.05 -11.89 -38.28
C ARG A 322 -22.02 -10.88 -39.42
N PRO A 323 -23.14 -10.68 -40.14
CA PRO A 323 -23.23 -9.66 -41.15
C PRO A 323 -23.02 -8.25 -40.56
N PRO A 324 -22.48 -7.31 -41.36
CA PRO A 324 -22.21 -5.95 -40.89
C PRO A 324 -23.49 -5.24 -40.47
N ARG A 325 -23.42 -4.49 -39.37
CA ARG A 325 -24.56 -3.69 -38.89
C ARG A 325 -24.84 -2.51 -39.84
N PRO A 326 -26.11 -2.14 -40.07
CA PRO A 326 -26.47 -0.95 -40.86
C PRO A 326 -25.76 0.30 -40.33
N GLY A 327 -25.23 1.13 -41.23
CA GLY A 327 -24.52 2.37 -40.89
C GLY A 327 -23.05 2.23 -40.48
N ARG A 328 -22.48 1.01 -40.49
CA ARG A 328 -21.03 0.81 -40.31
C ARG A 328 -20.30 0.73 -41.65
N PRO A 329 -19.03 1.16 -41.73
CA PRO A 329 -18.21 1.00 -42.94
C PRO A 329 -18.06 -0.47 -43.34
N THR A 330 -18.44 -0.82 -44.57
CA THR A 330 -18.39 -2.21 -45.10
C THR A 330 -17.18 -2.51 -45.99
N GLY A 331 -16.13 -1.68 -45.94
CA GLY A 331 -14.89 -1.86 -46.71
C GLY A 331 -13.64 -1.38 -45.96
N GLY A 332 -12.49 -1.38 -46.63
CA GLY A 332 -11.20 -0.95 -46.05
C GLY A 332 -10.36 -2.08 -45.48
N LEU A 333 -9.32 -1.72 -44.73
CA LEU A 333 -8.43 -2.69 -44.08
C LEU A 333 -8.97 -3.06 -42.70
N THR A 334 -8.79 -4.31 -42.31
CA THR A 334 -9.08 -4.83 -40.97
C THR A 334 -7.83 -4.77 -40.12
N VAL A 335 -7.91 -4.07 -38.99
CA VAL A 335 -6.81 -3.95 -38.03
C VAL A 335 -7.18 -4.69 -36.75
N PRO A 336 -6.38 -5.69 -36.31
CA PRO A 336 -6.59 -6.38 -35.05
C PRO A 336 -6.66 -5.41 -33.87
N VAL A 337 -7.67 -5.58 -33.01
CA VAL A 337 -7.83 -4.87 -31.75
C VAL A 337 -7.68 -5.88 -30.62
N LEU A 338 -6.69 -5.68 -29.75
CA LEU A 338 -6.21 -6.66 -28.80
C LEU A 338 -6.38 -6.14 -27.37
N PRO A 339 -6.95 -6.91 -26.42
CA PRO A 339 -6.81 -6.58 -25.01
C PRO A 339 -5.34 -6.74 -24.58
N PRO A 340 -4.88 -6.03 -23.53
CA PRO A 340 -3.50 -6.10 -23.02
C PRO A 340 -3.27 -7.37 -22.19
N ASN A 341 -3.47 -8.55 -22.78
CA ASN A 341 -3.26 -9.85 -22.13
C ASN A 341 -2.45 -10.81 -22.99
N ALA A 342 -1.84 -11.80 -22.34
CA ALA A 342 -0.93 -12.75 -22.98
C ALA A 342 -1.60 -13.58 -24.09
N ALA A 343 -2.88 -13.96 -23.92
CA ALA A 343 -3.59 -14.78 -24.89
C ALA A 343 -3.77 -14.07 -26.23
N ALA A 344 -4.30 -12.83 -26.21
CA ALA A 344 -4.56 -12.08 -27.44
C ALA A 344 -3.26 -11.58 -28.10
N LEU A 345 -2.32 -11.05 -27.30
CA LEU A 345 -1.01 -10.61 -27.80
C LEU A 345 -0.23 -11.78 -28.40
N GLY A 346 -0.27 -12.96 -27.75
CA GLY A 346 0.38 -14.17 -28.24
C GLY A 346 -0.25 -14.72 -29.52
N ALA A 347 -1.58 -14.70 -29.62
CA ALA A 347 -2.30 -15.13 -30.82
C ALA A 347 -1.93 -14.25 -32.02
N TRP A 348 -1.93 -12.92 -31.84
CA TRP A 348 -1.47 -11.98 -32.85
C TRP A 348 0.02 -12.17 -33.21
N ALA A 349 0.89 -12.32 -32.21
CA ALA A 349 2.32 -12.54 -32.42
C ALA A 349 2.61 -13.80 -33.25
N ARG A 350 1.92 -14.92 -32.97
CA ARG A 350 2.04 -16.15 -33.76
C ARG A 350 1.52 -15.99 -35.19
N LEU A 351 0.40 -15.27 -35.36
CA LEU A 351 -0.18 -14.98 -36.68
C LEU A 351 0.78 -14.15 -37.54
N VAL A 352 1.39 -13.11 -36.98
CA VAL A 352 2.37 -12.25 -37.66
C VAL A 352 3.69 -12.98 -37.94
N ALA A 353 4.14 -13.83 -37.02
CA ALA A 353 5.34 -14.64 -37.19
C ALA A 353 5.15 -15.81 -38.17
N GLY A 354 3.91 -16.11 -38.59
CA GLY A 354 3.61 -17.24 -39.47
C GLY A 354 3.80 -18.61 -38.80
N LEU A 355 3.67 -18.67 -37.47
CA LEU A 355 3.87 -19.90 -36.68
C LEU A 355 2.58 -20.68 -36.42
N GLY A 356 1.44 -20.20 -36.92
CA GLY A 356 0.14 -20.85 -36.82
C GLY A 356 -0.34 -21.32 -38.21
N THR A 357 -0.92 -22.51 -38.27
CA THR A 357 -1.42 -23.14 -39.50
C THR A 357 -2.93 -22.98 -39.70
N GLY A 358 -3.62 -22.20 -38.85
CA GLY A 358 -5.08 -22.11 -38.87
C GLY A 358 -5.69 -20.76 -38.48
N PRO A 359 -7.00 -20.61 -38.68
CA PRO A 359 -7.75 -19.38 -38.40
C PRO A 359 -7.72 -19.00 -36.90
N VAL A 360 -7.53 -17.70 -36.60
CA VAL A 360 -7.41 -17.18 -35.23
C VAL A 360 -8.61 -16.31 -34.87
N PRO A 361 -9.37 -16.59 -33.79
CA PRO A 361 -10.43 -15.71 -33.31
C PRO A 361 -9.89 -14.32 -33.01
N ALA A 362 -10.57 -13.30 -33.52
CA ALA A 362 -10.10 -11.92 -33.44
C ALA A 362 -11.25 -10.90 -33.38
N GLU A 363 -10.92 -9.76 -32.78
CA GLU A 363 -11.69 -8.54 -32.88
C GLU A 363 -10.93 -7.60 -33.81
N VAL A 364 -11.62 -7.04 -34.81
CA VAL A 364 -11.00 -6.13 -35.78
C VAL A 364 -11.75 -4.81 -35.88
N GLY A 365 -11.00 -3.72 -35.99
CA GLY A 365 -11.51 -2.42 -36.37
C GLY A 365 -11.33 -2.20 -37.87
N ARG A 366 -12.34 -1.66 -38.55
CA ARG A 366 -12.24 -1.29 -39.97
C ARG A 366 -11.73 0.14 -40.13
N VAL A 367 -10.68 0.30 -40.92
CA VAL A 367 -10.10 1.58 -41.27
C VAL A 367 -10.18 1.83 -42.77
N LEU A 368 -10.50 3.06 -43.15
CA LEU A 368 -10.72 3.47 -44.54
C LEU A 368 -9.70 4.53 -44.96
N PRO A 369 -9.34 4.63 -46.26
CA PRO A 369 -8.46 5.70 -46.76
C PRO A 369 -9.06 7.08 -46.50
N ARG A 370 -10.39 7.21 -46.66
CA ARG A 370 -11.18 8.42 -46.37
C ARG A 370 -12.16 8.13 -45.24
N HIS A 371 -11.66 7.66 -44.10
CA HIS A 371 -12.51 7.35 -42.96
C HIS A 371 -13.31 8.59 -42.51
N PRO A 372 -14.65 8.49 -42.36
CA PRO A 372 -15.46 9.65 -42.01
C PRO A 372 -15.18 10.10 -40.58
N ALA A 373 -15.40 11.40 -40.32
CA ALA A 373 -15.52 11.88 -38.95
C ALA A 373 -16.82 11.35 -38.34
N GLY A 374 -16.79 10.97 -37.07
CA GLY A 374 -17.99 10.59 -36.34
C GLY A 374 -18.88 11.81 -36.10
N ALA A 375 -20.20 11.59 -36.03
CA ALA A 375 -21.16 12.64 -35.69
C ALA A 375 -20.79 13.28 -34.34
N GLU A 376 -20.78 14.61 -34.31
CA GLU A 376 -20.56 15.37 -33.09
C GLU A 376 -21.76 15.16 -32.15
N PRO A 377 -21.58 14.64 -30.93
CA PRO A 377 -22.68 14.56 -29.99
C PRO A 377 -23.17 15.98 -29.65
N PRO A 378 -24.48 16.17 -29.41
CA PRO A 378 -24.99 17.48 -29.02
C PRO A 378 -24.27 18.01 -27.78
N PRO A 379 -24.11 19.34 -27.63
CA PRO A 379 -23.45 19.94 -26.48
C PRO A 379 -24.02 19.39 -25.17
N ARG A 380 -23.16 18.74 -24.38
CA ARG A 380 -23.57 18.02 -23.16
C ARG A 380 -24.09 18.96 -22.05
N ALA A 381 -23.83 20.27 -22.19
CA ALA A 381 -24.34 21.33 -21.32
C ALA A 381 -25.88 21.52 -21.39
N ALA A 382 -26.58 20.87 -22.33
CA ALA A 382 -28.03 20.96 -22.47
C ALA A 382 -28.82 19.91 -21.65
N ARG A 383 -28.15 18.98 -20.95
CA ARG A 383 -28.82 17.91 -20.18
C ARG A 383 -28.77 18.19 -18.69
N PRO A 384 -29.86 17.94 -17.94
CA PRO A 384 -29.86 18.12 -16.50
C PRO A 384 -28.83 17.18 -15.85
N PRO A 385 -28.07 17.64 -14.83
CA PRO A 385 -27.00 16.85 -14.21
C PRO A 385 -27.44 15.47 -13.69
N ARG A 386 -28.69 15.36 -13.21
CA ARG A 386 -29.28 14.09 -12.77
C ARG A 386 -29.40 13.06 -13.89
N GLU A 387 -29.75 13.48 -15.12
CA GLU A 387 -29.83 12.58 -16.28
C GLU A 387 -28.43 12.09 -16.69
N LEU A 388 -27.40 12.95 -16.62
CA LEU A 388 -26.01 12.58 -16.88
C LEU A 388 -25.53 11.48 -15.90
N VAL A 389 -25.79 11.66 -14.61
CA VAL A 389 -25.44 10.68 -13.57
C VAL A 389 -26.25 9.39 -13.73
N GLN A 390 -27.56 9.47 -14.01
CA GLN A 390 -28.41 8.28 -14.20
C GLN A 390 -27.97 7.45 -15.41
N ARG A 391 -27.62 8.10 -16.53
CA ARG A 391 -27.10 7.43 -17.72
C ARG A 391 -25.73 6.79 -17.49
N PHE A 392 -24.88 7.44 -16.69
CA PHE A 392 -23.62 6.83 -16.28
C PHE A 392 -23.89 5.58 -15.44
N ARG A 393 -24.73 5.66 -14.41
CA ARG A 393 -25.11 4.52 -13.55
C ARG A 393 -25.71 3.35 -14.32
N SER A 394 -26.51 3.61 -15.36
CA SER A 394 -27.14 2.55 -16.15
C SER A 394 -26.20 1.84 -17.12
N SER A 395 -25.00 2.38 -17.35
CA SER A 395 -24.13 1.92 -18.44
C SER A 395 -22.67 1.67 -18.06
N ALA A 396 -22.26 2.10 -16.87
CA ALA A 396 -20.92 1.94 -16.32
C ALA A 396 -20.77 0.74 -15.38
N ALA A 397 -19.54 0.29 -15.16
CA ALA A 397 -19.27 -0.73 -14.14
C ALA A 397 -19.64 -0.24 -12.73
N PRO A 398 -20.06 -1.13 -11.82
CA PRO A 398 -20.31 -0.78 -10.42
C PRO A 398 -19.11 -0.09 -9.75
N GLY A 399 -17.88 -0.57 -10.02
CA GLY A 399 -16.64 0.03 -9.54
C GLY A 399 -16.45 1.47 -10.01
N ALA A 400 -16.68 1.75 -11.29
CA ALA A 400 -16.64 3.10 -11.86
C ALA A 400 -17.72 4.03 -11.26
N VAL A 401 -18.91 3.52 -10.98
CA VAL A 401 -19.99 4.28 -10.33
C VAL A 401 -19.60 4.67 -8.90
N GLN A 402 -19.11 3.71 -8.12
CA GLN A 402 -18.67 3.95 -6.75
C GLN A 402 -17.46 4.90 -6.71
N LEU A 403 -16.51 4.74 -7.64
CA LEU A 403 -15.36 5.63 -7.76
C LEU A 403 -15.80 7.07 -8.05
N ALA A 404 -16.78 7.28 -8.94
CA ALA A 404 -17.31 8.61 -9.22
C ALA A 404 -17.93 9.29 -7.98
N LEU A 405 -18.54 8.51 -7.07
CA LEU A 405 -19.06 9.02 -5.78
C LEU A 405 -17.92 9.51 -4.88
N TYR A 406 -16.88 8.70 -4.68
CA TYR A 406 -15.73 9.11 -3.86
C TYR A 406 -14.97 10.30 -4.45
N LEU A 407 -14.82 10.35 -5.76
CA LEU A 407 -14.19 11.48 -6.45
C LEU A 407 -14.97 12.79 -6.29
N ALA A 408 -16.27 12.74 -5.96
CA ALA A 408 -17.06 13.95 -5.68
C ALA A 408 -16.58 14.70 -4.42
N ALA A 409 -15.93 14.00 -3.49
CA ALA A 409 -15.36 14.53 -2.25
C ALA A 409 -13.84 14.77 -2.32
N ALA A 410 -13.23 14.77 -3.50
CA ALA A 410 -11.79 14.96 -3.68
C ALA A 410 -11.44 16.00 -4.76
N PRO A 411 -10.28 16.69 -4.65
CA PRO A 411 -9.76 17.48 -5.76
C PRO A 411 -9.42 16.60 -6.97
N LEU A 412 -9.85 17.03 -8.15
CA LEU A 412 -9.78 16.23 -9.36
C LEU A 412 -8.49 16.45 -10.15
N THR A 413 -7.37 16.02 -9.57
CA THR A 413 -6.13 15.80 -10.31
C THR A 413 -5.93 14.30 -10.50
N LEU A 414 -5.29 13.89 -11.59
CA LEU A 414 -5.08 12.46 -11.84
C LEU A 414 -4.36 11.73 -10.69
N PRO A 415 -3.31 12.29 -10.04
CA PRO A 415 -2.67 11.66 -8.89
C PRO A 415 -3.63 11.45 -7.71
N VAL A 416 -4.45 12.46 -7.40
CA VAL A 416 -5.45 12.36 -6.31
C VAL A 416 -6.54 11.37 -6.67
N MET A 417 -6.99 11.34 -7.93
CA MET A 417 -7.98 10.36 -8.39
C MET A 417 -7.47 8.92 -8.24
N ARG A 418 -6.19 8.67 -8.59
CA ARG A 418 -5.53 7.37 -8.39
C ARG A 418 -5.32 7.03 -6.92
N LEU A 419 -5.03 8.02 -6.08
CA LEU A 419 -4.96 7.84 -4.63
C LEU A 419 -6.31 7.37 -4.09
N VAL A 420 -7.38 8.12 -4.37
CA VAL A 420 -8.74 7.80 -3.93
C VAL A 420 -9.16 6.43 -4.43
N GLN A 421 -8.85 6.10 -5.69
CA GLN A 421 -9.07 4.76 -6.23
C GLN A 421 -8.40 3.68 -5.36
N ARG A 422 -7.10 3.82 -5.08
CA ARG A 422 -6.33 2.81 -4.33
C ARG A 422 -6.71 2.70 -2.86
N THR A 423 -7.14 3.79 -2.22
CA THR A 423 -7.47 3.79 -0.80
C THR A 423 -8.92 3.42 -0.54
N MET A 424 -9.85 3.89 -1.39
CA MET A 424 -11.29 3.67 -1.18
C MET A 424 -11.83 2.45 -1.93
N LEU A 425 -11.17 2.03 -3.02
CA LEU A 425 -11.58 0.91 -3.88
C LEU A 425 -10.35 0.10 -4.34
N PRO A 426 -9.63 -0.58 -3.41
CA PRO A 426 -8.38 -1.27 -3.72
C PRO A 426 -8.53 -2.35 -4.80
N ASP A 427 -9.71 -2.97 -4.92
CA ASP A 427 -10.03 -3.99 -5.92
C ASP A 427 -10.44 -3.41 -7.29
N SER A 428 -10.54 -2.08 -7.42
CA SER A 428 -10.91 -1.44 -8.69
C SER A 428 -9.76 -1.47 -9.70
N GLU A 429 -10.12 -1.63 -10.97
CA GLU A 429 -9.15 -1.67 -12.06
C GLU A 429 -8.91 -0.26 -12.62
N PRO A 430 -7.76 0.02 -13.27
CA PRO A 430 -7.56 1.28 -14.00
C PRO A 430 -8.66 1.55 -15.05
N SER A 431 -9.35 0.51 -15.51
CA SER A 431 -10.50 0.59 -16.41
C SER A 431 -11.71 1.32 -15.80
N ASP A 432 -11.92 1.22 -14.49
CA ASP A 432 -13.01 1.91 -13.79
C ASP A 432 -12.79 3.43 -13.79
N LEU A 433 -11.56 3.88 -13.52
CA LEU A 433 -11.19 5.30 -13.57
C LEU A 433 -11.27 5.84 -15.00
N ALA A 434 -10.84 5.05 -16.00
CA ALA A 434 -10.97 5.41 -17.41
C ALA A 434 -12.45 5.58 -17.81
N GLU A 435 -13.33 4.71 -17.32
CA GLU A 435 -14.77 4.79 -17.56
C GLU A 435 -15.38 6.06 -16.96
N VAL A 436 -14.93 6.50 -15.77
CA VAL A 436 -15.31 7.82 -15.19
C VAL A 436 -14.81 8.97 -16.07
N LEU A 437 -13.56 8.95 -16.53
CA LEU A 437 -13.01 10.01 -17.40
C LEU A 437 -13.74 10.11 -18.75
N LEU A 438 -14.21 8.97 -19.29
CA LEU A 438 -14.90 8.89 -20.58
C LEU A 438 -16.42 9.11 -20.48
N SER A 439 -16.99 9.02 -19.28
CA SER A 439 -18.43 9.15 -19.00
C SER A 439 -19.03 10.49 -19.44
N GLY A 440 -18.22 11.55 -19.49
CA GLY A 440 -18.68 12.92 -19.67
C GLY A 440 -19.14 13.62 -18.39
N LEU A 441 -19.01 12.97 -17.22
CA LEU A 441 -19.21 13.63 -15.93
C LEU A 441 -18.10 14.64 -15.62
N LEU A 442 -16.89 14.38 -16.11
CA LEU A 442 -15.71 15.22 -15.96
C LEU A 442 -15.37 15.94 -17.27
N ARG A 443 -14.88 17.17 -17.13
CA ARG A 443 -14.23 17.95 -18.18
C ARG A 443 -12.81 18.28 -17.76
N ARG A 444 -11.88 18.40 -18.71
CA ARG A 444 -10.53 18.90 -18.42
C ARG A 444 -10.63 20.41 -18.20
N ALA A 445 -10.02 20.91 -17.12
CA ALA A 445 -9.90 22.35 -16.89
C ALA A 445 -8.92 22.99 -17.90
N PRO A 446 -8.96 24.32 -18.10
CA PRO A 446 -7.99 25.02 -18.96
C PRO A 446 -6.54 24.78 -18.55
N ASP A 447 -6.32 24.54 -17.26
CA ASP A 447 -5.01 24.32 -16.68
C ASP A 447 -4.54 22.87 -16.85
N ALA A 448 -3.29 22.72 -17.29
CA ALA A 448 -2.69 21.42 -17.55
C ALA A 448 -2.72 20.53 -16.30
N GLY A 449 -3.45 19.42 -16.37
CA GLY A 449 -3.45 18.35 -15.35
C GLY A 449 -4.67 18.33 -14.40
N TRP A 450 -5.60 19.27 -14.58
CA TRP A 450 -6.81 19.40 -13.74
C TRP A 450 -8.08 18.95 -14.47
N TYR A 451 -9.01 18.39 -13.70
CA TYR A 451 -10.36 18.04 -14.12
C TYR A 451 -11.38 18.78 -13.25
N GLU A 452 -12.57 18.95 -13.79
CA GLU A 452 -13.71 19.53 -13.10
C GLU A 452 -14.94 18.71 -13.40
N PHE A 453 -15.86 18.60 -12.45
CA PHE A 453 -17.19 18.08 -12.76
C PHE A 453 -17.92 19.04 -13.70
N THR A 454 -18.68 18.46 -14.63
CA THR A 454 -19.70 19.22 -15.37
C THR A 454 -20.62 19.90 -14.34
N PRO A 455 -21.01 21.18 -14.53
CA PRO A 455 -21.78 21.92 -13.54
C PRO A 455 -22.99 21.13 -12.99
N GLY A 456 -23.13 21.11 -11.66
CA GLY A 456 -24.20 20.42 -10.93
C GLY A 456 -24.07 18.89 -10.81
N VAL A 457 -23.11 18.23 -11.50
CA VAL A 457 -22.90 16.77 -11.37
C VAL A 457 -22.33 16.40 -10.01
N GLN A 458 -21.40 17.21 -9.48
CA GLN A 458 -20.77 16.98 -8.19
C GLN A 458 -21.80 16.90 -7.06
N ASP A 459 -22.81 17.79 -7.06
CA ASP A 459 -23.82 17.85 -5.99
C ASP A 459 -24.76 16.63 -6.03
N VAL A 460 -25.05 16.12 -7.24
CA VAL A 460 -25.82 14.88 -7.42
C VAL A 460 -25.04 13.66 -6.95
N LEU A 461 -23.71 13.63 -7.15
CA LEU A 461 -22.84 12.53 -6.69
C LEU A 461 -22.52 12.59 -5.20
N LEU A 462 -22.48 13.79 -4.60
CA LEU A 462 -22.36 13.94 -3.14
C LEU A 462 -23.63 13.52 -2.39
N GLY A 463 -24.80 13.56 -3.04
CA GLY A 463 -26.09 13.23 -2.41
C GLY A 463 -26.13 11.86 -1.71
N PRO A 464 -25.73 10.76 -2.38
CA PRO A 464 -25.74 9.41 -1.81
C PRO A 464 -24.52 9.06 -0.93
N LEU A 465 -23.48 9.88 -0.91
CA LEU A 465 -22.24 9.58 -0.18
C LEU A 465 -22.46 9.74 1.33
N GLY A 466 -22.08 8.74 2.13
CA GLY A 466 -22.20 8.80 3.59
C GLY A 466 -21.23 9.82 4.22
N ARG A 467 -21.54 10.30 5.44
CA ARG A 467 -20.66 11.20 6.20
C ARG A 467 -19.30 10.56 6.46
N ASP A 468 -19.30 9.30 6.89
CA ASP A 468 -18.08 8.57 7.26
C ASP A 468 -17.22 8.28 6.03
N GLU A 469 -17.85 7.92 4.91
CA GLU A 469 -17.18 7.73 3.63
C GLU A 469 -16.53 9.03 3.12
N ALA A 470 -17.23 10.15 3.22
CA ALA A 470 -16.71 11.46 2.83
C ALA A 470 -15.54 11.90 3.74
N ALA A 471 -15.65 11.68 5.05
CA ALA A 471 -14.57 11.94 6.01
C ALA A 471 -13.32 11.08 5.72
N LEU A 472 -13.52 9.82 5.35
CA LEU A 472 -12.44 8.90 5.00
C LEU A 472 -11.70 9.35 3.73
N VAL A 473 -12.42 9.78 2.69
CA VAL A 473 -11.82 10.36 1.47
C VAL A 473 -10.96 11.58 1.82
N LEU A 474 -11.47 12.48 2.66
CA LEU A 474 -10.74 13.68 3.10
C LEU A 474 -9.50 13.32 3.93
N LYS A 475 -9.59 12.31 4.83
CA LYS A 475 -8.47 11.81 5.63
C LYS A 475 -7.32 11.32 4.74
N HIS A 476 -7.61 10.49 3.74
CA HIS A 476 -6.60 9.96 2.82
C HIS A 476 -5.97 11.05 1.94
N CYS A 477 -6.79 11.96 1.41
CA CYS A 477 -6.26 13.08 0.63
C CYS A 477 -5.40 14.03 1.49
N SER A 478 -5.79 14.27 2.74
CA SER A 478 -5.00 15.08 3.69
C SER A 478 -3.63 14.45 3.98
N ALA A 479 -3.59 13.12 4.18
CA ALA A 479 -2.35 12.39 4.38
C ALA A 479 -1.43 12.47 3.15
N TYR A 480 -1.99 12.37 1.94
CA TYR A 480 -1.23 12.50 0.70
C TYR A 480 -0.62 13.90 0.52
N VAL A 481 -1.40 14.95 0.77
CA VAL A 481 -0.90 16.33 0.70
C VAL A 481 0.21 16.56 1.73
N ARG A 482 0.04 16.07 2.97
CA ARG A 482 1.08 16.14 4.03
C ARG A 482 2.39 15.46 3.61
N ALA A 483 2.28 14.30 2.94
CA ALA A 483 3.45 13.56 2.46
C ALA A 483 4.17 14.25 1.28
N HIS A 484 3.42 14.93 0.39
CA HIS A 484 4.00 15.57 -0.82
C HIS A 484 4.51 16.99 -0.60
N PHE A 485 3.96 17.74 0.37
CA PHE A 485 4.29 19.15 0.61
C PHE A 485 5.00 19.41 1.96
N GLY A 486 5.27 18.36 2.75
CA GLY A 486 6.11 18.42 3.95
C GLY A 486 5.42 18.91 5.24
N ARG A 487 6.22 19.02 6.32
CA ARG A 487 5.76 19.44 7.67
C ARG A 487 5.54 20.94 7.84
N GLY A 488 5.94 21.78 6.86
CA GLY A 488 5.79 23.24 6.90
C GLY A 488 4.37 23.74 6.61
N VAL A 489 3.34 22.90 6.78
CA VAL A 489 1.97 23.21 6.39
C VAL A 489 0.96 22.86 7.48
N ARG A 490 1.17 23.44 8.66
CA ARG A 490 0.21 23.39 9.78
C ARG A 490 -1.06 24.23 9.51
N ASN A 491 -1.11 25.01 8.43
CA ASN A 491 -2.20 25.95 8.12
C ASN A 491 -3.32 25.41 7.21
N PHE A 492 -3.38 24.11 6.89
CA PHE A 492 -4.45 23.57 6.02
C PHE A 492 -5.84 23.50 6.68
N PRO A 493 -5.98 23.03 7.94
CA PRO A 493 -7.24 23.16 8.66
C PRO A 493 -7.64 24.64 8.78
N ALA A 494 -6.68 25.55 8.99
CA ALA A 494 -6.94 26.99 9.05
C ALA A 494 -7.43 27.57 7.71
N LEU A 495 -6.92 27.12 6.56
CA LEU A 495 -7.44 27.49 5.23
C LEU A 495 -8.84 26.94 4.98
N ALA A 496 -9.13 25.70 5.39
CA ALA A 496 -10.47 25.12 5.30
C ALA A 496 -11.45 25.83 6.24
N VAL A 497 -11.02 26.19 7.46
CA VAL A 497 -11.78 26.97 8.43
C VAL A 497 -12.04 28.38 7.91
N SER A 498 -11.04 29.08 7.38
CA SER A 498 -11.20 30.39 6.72
C SER A 498 -12.20 30.35 5.56
N GLN A 499 -12.18 29.30 4.73
CA GLN A 499 -13.18 29.11 3.66
C GLN A 499 -14.58 28.77 4.21
N LEU A 500 -14.66 28.13 5.37
CA LEU A 500 -15.91 27.79 6.04
C LEU A 500 -16.54 29.02 6.72
N THR A 501 -15.73 29.82 7.43
CA THR A 501 -16.15 30.96 8.27
C THR A 501 -16.10 32.31 7.54
N GLY A 502 -15.41 32.41 6.41
CA GLY A 502 -15.20 33.68 5.71
C GLY A 502 -14.20 34.62 6.39
N ALA A 503 -13.59 34.22 7.51
CA ALA A 503 -12.63 35.03 8.24
C ALA A 503 -11.28 35.11 7.50
N PRO A 504 -10.68 36.31 7.36
CA PRO A 504 -9.32 36.44 6.83
C PRO A 504 -8.31 35.74 7.75
N LEU A 505 -7.27 35.14 7.16
CA LEU A 505 -6.17 34.57 7.92
C LEU A 505 -5.36 35.72 8.55
N GLU A 506 -5.29 35.77 9.88
CA GLU A 506 -4.36 36.63 10.62
C GLU A 506 -2.91 36.33 10.15
N PRO A 507 -2.11 37.34 9.78
CA PRO A 507 -0.78 37.14 9.20
C PRO A 507 0.25 36.87 10.30
N ASP A 508 0.16 35.73 10.96
CA ASP A 508 1.16 35.32 11.94
C ASP A 508 2.30 34.55 11.22
N GLY A 509 3.31 35.29 10.77
CA GLY A 509 4.72 34.88 10.49
C GLY A 509 5.07 33.70 9.56
N GLU A 510 4.18 32.75 9.29
CA GLU A 510 4.48 31.49 8.59
C GLU A 510 3.76 31.40 7.24
N ARG A 511 4.56 31.29 6.17
CA ARG A 511 4.14 31.35 4.76
C ARG A 511 2.96 30.42 4.45
N VAL A 512 1.84 31.00 3.99
CA VAL A 512 0.73 30.27 3.36
C VAL A 512 1.29 29.40 2.23
N PRO A 513 0.92 28.10 2.13
CA PRO A 513 1.37 27.25 1.04
C PRO A 513 0.88 27.81 -0.30
N ALA A 514 1.79 28.41 -1.09
CA ALA A 514 1.52 28.83 -2.45
C ALA A 514 1.33 27.58 -3.34
N GLY A 515 0.18 27.45 -4.01
CA GLY A 515 -0.05 26.40 -5.00
C GLY A 515 -1.47 25.85 -5.03
N ARG A 516 -2.06 25.76 -6.23
CA ARG A 516 -3.49 25.44 -6.50
C ARG A 516 -4.06 24.19 -5.80
N LEU A 517 -3.24 23.18 -5.52
CA LEU A 517 -3.69 21.92 -4.93
C LEU A 517 -4.16 22.07 -3.47
N PRO A 518 -3.35 22.66 -2.57
CA PRO A 518 -3.79 23.26 -1.31
C PRO A 518 -5.15 23.97 -1.33
N GLN A 519 -5.36 24.94 -2.22
CA GLN A 519 -6.61 25.71 -2.24
C GLN A 519 -7.80 24.88 -2.72
N ALA A 520 -7.61 24.04 -3.75
CA ALA A 520 -8.64 23.12 -4.22
C ALA A 520 -9.03 22.12 -3.11
N PHE A 521 -8.07 21.67 -2.31
CA PHE A 521 -8.32 20.81 -1.16
C PHE A 521 -9.15 21.52 -0.07
N ALA A 522 -8.81 22.76 0.27
CA ALA A 522 -9.57 23.57 1.22
C ALA A 522 -11.01 23.81 0.74
N GLN A 523 -11.21 24.13 -0.54
CA GLN A 523 -12.54 24.35 -1.14
C GLN A 523 -13.40 23.09 -1.14
N VAL A 524 -12.84 21.94 -1.53
CA VAL A 524 -13.56 20.65 -1.52
C VAL A 524 -13.89 20.24 -0.09
N SER A 525 -12.95 20.38 0.84
CA SER A 525 -13.17 20.10 2.26
C SER A 525 -14.27 20.99 2.85
N ALA A 526 -14.24 22.30 2.58
CA ALA A 526 -15.28 23.22 3.02
C ALA A 526 -16.67 22.87 2.43
N LYS A 527 -16.72 22.49 1.15
CA LYS A 527 -17.96 22.08 0.47
C LYS A 527 -18.54 20.78 1.06
N VAL A 528 -17.69 19.81 1.36
CA VAL A 528 -18.08 18.54 2.02
C VAL A 528 -18.54 18.81 3.45
N VAL A 529 -17.78 19.59 4.23
CA VAL A 529 -18.14 19.93 5.62
C VAL A 529 -19.47 20.68 5.69
N ARG A 530 -19.71 21.70 4.86
CA ARG A 530 -21.01 22.42 4.79
C ARG A 530 -22.21 21.52 4.49
N ARG A 531 -21.98 20.38 3.82
CA ARG A 531 -23.04 19.44 3.44
C ARG A 531 -23.44 18.53 4.59
N TYR A 532 -22.49 18.13 5.44
CA TYR A 532 -22.69 17.14 6.52
C TYR A 532 -22.71 17.75 7.94
N LEU A 533 -22.18 18.96 8.11
CA LEU A 533 -22.45 19.83 9.26
C LEU A 533 -23.19 21.07 8.73
N PRO A 534 -24.49 21.24 9.00
CA PRO A 534 -25.10 22.55 8.86
C PRO A 534 -24.35 23.50 9.81
N GLY A 535 -23.67 24.51 9.26
CA GLY A 535 -22.97 25.50 10.08
C GLY A 535 -23.93 26.28 10.98
N PRO A 536 -23.42 26.98 12.01
CA PRO A 536 -24.23 27.94 12.74
C PRO A 536 -24.86 28.94 11.75
N PRO A 537 -26.07 29.45 12.01
CA PRO A 537 -26.65 30.50 11.17
C PRO A 537 -25.67 31.67 11.07
N PRO A 538 -25.57 32.35 9.92
CA PRO A 538 -24.66 33.47 9.75
C PRO A 538 -24.94 34.51 10.83
N ASP A 539 -23.87 35.01 11.46
CA ASP A 539 -23.94 36.06 12.47
C ASP A 539 -24.79 37.22 11.94
N GLY A 540 -25.89 37.51 12.65
CA GLY A 540 -26.62 38.77 12.49
C GLY A 540 -25.74 39.94 12.90
N PRO A 541 -26.07 41.17 12.47
CA PRO A 541 -25.20 42.32 12.66
C PRO A 541 -25.00 42.62 14.15
N GLU A 542 -23.72 42.81 14.49
CA GLU A 542 -23.16 43.49 15.68
C GLU A 542 -24.10 43.67 16.88
N THR A 543 -23.90 42.83 17.90
CA THR A 543 -24.38 43.12 19.26
C THR A 543 -23.21 43.57 20.12
N GLU A 544 -23.45 44.65 20.87
CA GLU A 544 -22.57 45.40 21.78
C GLU A 544 -21.57 44.58 22.61
N PRO A 545 -20.43 45.19 23.03
CA PRO A 545 -19.45 44.52 23.88
C PRO A 545 -20.07 44.08 25.22
N PRO A 546 -19.74 42.89 25.76
CA PRO A 546 -20.37 42.37 26.97
C PRO A 546 -19.93 43.18 28.22
N PRO A 547 -20.77 43.21 29.28
CA PRO A 547 -20.47 43.91 30.52
C PRO A 547 -19.33 43.21 31.29
N ALA A 548 -18.77 43.93 32.28
CA ALA A 548 -17.64 43.53 33.10
C ALA A 548 -17.71 42.05 33.56
N ALA A 549 -16.57 41.36 33.48
CA ALA A 549 -16.44 39.94 33.81
C ALA A 549 -17.05 39.62 35.19
N PRO A 550 -17.85 38.54 35.31
CA PRO A 550 -18.40 38.15 36.60
C PRO A 550 -17.27 37.77 37.57
N ALA A 551 -17.45 38.04 38.88
CA ALA A 551 -16.53 37.61 39.92
C ALA A 551 -16.29 36.08 39.85
N ARG A 552 -15.03 35.65 39.98
CA ARG A 552 -14.61 34.24 39.84
C ARG A 552 -15.44 33.31 40.73
N GLU A 553 -15.71 33.70 41.96
CA GLU A 553 -16.57 32.96 42.91
C GLU A 553 -17.99 32.67 42.36
N TRP A 554 -18.65 33.66 41.73
CA TRP A 554 -19.98 33.48 41.15
C TRP A 554 -19.92 32.50 39.96
N ALA A 555 -18.88 32.61 39.13
CA ALA A 555 -18.72 31.75 37.97
C ALA A 555 -18.51 30.29 38.37
N VAL A 556 -17.69 30.02 39.40
CA VAL A 556 -17.48 28.68 39.96
C VAL A 556 -18.79 28.11 40.53
N ARG A 557 -19.50 28.87 41.35
CA ARG A 557 -20.77 28.43 41.96
C ARG A 557 -21.82 28.11 40.91
N THR A 558 -21.94 28.96 39.90
CA THR A 558 -22.90 28.78 38.80
C THR A 558 -22.52 27.59 37.92
N ALA A 559 -21.23 27.41 37.62
CA ALA A 559 -20.74 26.26 36.89
C ALA A 559 -21.04 24.94 37.62
N ARG A 560 -20.81 24.87 38.94
CA ARG A 560 -21.18 23.71 39.76
C ARG A 560 -22.67 23.40 39.63
N ALA A 561 -23.55 24.39 39.81
CA ALA A 561 -24.99 24.21 39.68
C ALA A 561 -25.38 23.63 38.30
N ARG A 562 -24.82 24.17 37.21
CA ARG A 562 -25.07 23.69 35.84
C ARG A 562 -24.58 22.27 35.60
N ILE A 563 -23.50 21.86 36.25
CA ILE A 563 -23.01 20.49 36.16
C ILE A 563 -23.92 19.54 36.94
N THR A 564 -24.44 19.96 38.10
CA THR A 564 -25.36 19.17 38.93
C THR A 564 -26.74 19.02 38.28
N GLU A 565 -27.22 20.05 37.57
CA GLU A 565 -28.46 20.02 36.77
C GLU A 565 -28.40 18.98 35.63
N GLY A 566 -27.19 18.60 35.20
CA GLY A 566 -26.94 17.52 34.26
C GLY A 566 -27.14 17.90 32.79
N GLY A 567 -26.76 16.97 31.91
CA GLY A 567 -26.90 17.11 30.45
C GLY A 567 -25.73 17.84 29.76
N ARG A 568 -25.52 17.52 28.47
CA ARG A 568 -24.40 18.05 27.67
C ARG A 568 -24.37 19.59 27.65
N ARG A 569 -25.55 20.22 27.57
CA ARG A 569 -25.69 21.69 27.53
C ARG A 569 -25.16 22.37 28.80
N GLY A 570 -25.53 21.87 29.98
CA GLY A 570 -25.06 22.43 31.26
C GLY A 570 -23.54 22.37 31.40
N LEU A 571 -22.93 21.29 30.92
CA LEU A 571 -21.48 21.13 30.94
C LEU A 571 -20.74 22.12 30.00
N TYR A 572 -21.27 22.37 28.79
CA TYR A 572 -20.71 23.39 27.89
C TYR A 572 -20.84 24.81 28.46
N GLU A 573 -21.98 25.11 29.07
CA GLU A 573 -22.21 26.39 29.73
C GLU A 573 -21.24 26.58 30.91
N ALA A 574 -21.03 25.54 31.73
CA ALA A 574 -20.07 25.53 32.83
C ALA A 574 -18.63 25.78 32.34
N VAL A 575 -18.16 25.06 31.30
CA VAL A 575 -16.81 25.27 30.72
C VAL A 575 -16.66 26.71 30.20
N THR A 576 -17.68 27.26 29.55
CA THR A 576 -17.65 28.63 29.02
C THR A 576 -17.52 29.67 30.14
N LEU A 577 -18.27 29.49 31.24
CA LEU A 577 -18.18 30.35 32.42
C LEU A 577 -16.81 30.26 33.10
N LEU A 578 -16.29 29.04 33.26
CA LEU A 578 -15.01 28.79 33.92
C LEU A 578 -13.81 29.30 33.10
N ARG A 579 -13.82 29.19 31.77
CA ARG A 579 -12.79 29.80 30.89
C ARG A 579 -12.68 31.31 31.06
N ARG A 580 -13.83 31.99 31.18
CA ARG A 580 -13.90 33.43 31.43
C ARG A 580 -13.37 33.78 32.82
N ALA A 581 -13.70 32.97 33.82
CA ALA A 581 -13.22 33.15 35.20
C ALA A 581 -11.69 33.00 35.30
N VAL A 582 -11.11 31.96 34.70
CA VAL A 582 -9.66 31.72 34.71
C VAL A 582 -8.89 32.81 33.96
N SER A 583 -9.50 33.43 32.94
CA SER A 583 -8.90 34.54 32.18
C SER A 583 -8.89 35.87 32.95
N ALA A 584 -9.72 36.02 33.99
CA ALA A 584 -9.70 37.19 34.89
C ALA A 584 -8.64 37.00 35.99
N PRO A 585 -7.95 38.06 36.45
CA PRO A 585 -7.01 37.95 37.58
C PRO A 585 -7.74 37.58 38.88
N PRO A 586 -7.13 36.76 39.77
CA PRO A 586 -7.73 36.40 41.05
C PRO A 586 -7.87 37.63 41.96
N GLY A 587 -9.05 37.81 42.56
CA GLY A 587 -9.31 38.79 43.59
C GLY A 587 -8.87 38.30 44.99
N PRO A 588 -8.76 39.20 45.97
CA PRO A 588 -8.31 38.86 47.33
C PRO A 588 -9.29 37.98 48.13
N ALA A 589 -10.54 37.84 47.67
CA ALA A 589 -11.57 37.01 48.28
C ALA A 589 -11.77 35.66 47.56
N ASP A 590 -11.13 35.45 46.41
CA ASP A 590 -11.26 34.20 45.65
C ASP A 590 -10.40 33.10 46.30
N ALA A 591 -10.96 31.89 46.41
CA ALA A 591 -10.19 30.75 46.87
C ALA A 591 -9.06 30.41 45.87
N ALA A 592 -7.86 30.19 46.40
CA ALA A 592 -6.68 29.93 45.58
C ALA A 592 -6.87 28.68 44.70
N GLU A 593 -6.61 28.83 43.39
CA GLU A 593 -6.63 27.77 42.38
C GLU A 593 -8.02 27.10 42.14
N GLU A 594 -9.10 27.57 42.78
CA GLU A 594 -10.42 26.90 42.72
C GLU A 594 -11.04 26.95 41.31
N ALA A 595 -10.96 28.10 40.63
CA ALA A 595 -11.51 28.26 39.28
C ALA A 595 -10.78 27.38 38.26
N GLU A 596 -9.46 27.28 38.40
CA GLU A 596 -8.58 26.46 37.56
C GLU A 596 -8.86 24.96 37.76
N LEU A 597 -9.04 24.52 39.01
CA LEU A 597 -9.41 23.14 39.36
C LEU A 597 -10.78 22.74 38.80
N GLU A 598 -11.77 23.61 38.94
CA GLU A 598 -13.13 23.38 38.43
C GLU A 598 -13.16 23.36 36.89
N LEU A 599 -12.39 24.24 36.24
CA LEU A 599 -12.23 24.22 34.77
C LEU A 599 -11.62 22.89 34.31
N ALA A 600 -10.52 22.45 34.92
CA ALA A 600 -9.88 21.18 34.57
C ALA A 600 -10.82 19.98 34.82
N GLY A 601 -11.58 19.98 35.92
CA GLY A 601 -12.59 18.96 36.21
C GLY A 601 -13.72 18.93 35.19
N ALA A 602 -14.23 20.09 34.78
CA ALA A 602 -15.27 20.21 33.76
C ALA A 602 -14.77 19.75 32.37
N LEU A 603 -13.53 20.11 32.00
CA LEU A 603 -12.89 19.67 30.76
C LEU A 603 -12.67 18.14 30.73
N LEU A 604 -12.28 17.52 31.86
CA LEU A 604 -12.19 16.05 31.98
C LEU A 604 -13.55 15.36 31.80
N ARG A 605 -14.62 15.91 32.37
CA ARG A 605 -15.99 15.39 32.15
C ARG A 605 -16.42 15.55 30.69
N LEU A 606 -16.01 16.65 30.04
CA LEU A 606 -16.33 16.91 28.64
C LEU A 606 -15.55 15.97 27.70
N TRP A 607 -14.29 15.69 28.03
CA TRP A 607 -13.45 14.67 27.38
C TRP A 607 -14.13 13.30 27.42
N ALA A 608 -14.67 12.88 28.56
CA ALA A 608 -15.35 11.58 28.69
C ALA A 608 -16.52 11.43 27.72
N LEU A 609 -17.16 12.53 27.31
CA LEU A 609 -18.30 12.55 26.40
C LEU A 609 -17.91 12.71 24.92
N GLN A 610 -16.88 13.50 24.60
CA GLN A 610 -16.56 13.90 23.22
C GLN A 610 -15.32 13.23 22.65
N ARG A 611 -14.42 12.75 23.51
CA ARG A 611 -13.12 12.19 23.11
C ARG A 611 -12.29 13.14 22.23
N ASP A 612 -12.36 14.45 22.49
CA ASP A 612 -11.51 15.48 21.84
C ASP A 612 -10.20 15.71 22.63
N PRO A 613 -9.02 15.36 22.08
CA PRO A 613 -7.73 15.51 22.76
C PRO A 613 -7.37 16.95 23.15
N GLU A 614 -7.91 17.97 22.45
CA GLU A 614 -7.61 19.38 22.76
C GLU A 614 -8.16 19.79 24.13
N LEU A 615 -9.25 19.17 24.60
CA LEU A 615 -9.80 19.40 25.94
C LEU A 615 -8.83 19.01 27.05
N LEU A 616 -8.07 17.93 26.84
CA LEU A 616 -7.05 17.49 27.80
C LEU A 616 -5.80 18.37 27.73
N ALA A 617 -5.41 18.82 26.54
CA ALA A 617 -4.30 19.77 26.37
C ALA A 617 -4.61 21.14 26.98
N GLU A 618 -5.86 21.59 26.93
CA GLU A 618 -6.33 22.77 27.65
C GLU A 618 -6.30 22.56 29.16
N ALA A 619 -6.86 21.45 29.67
CA ALA A 619 -6.88 21.17 31.10
C ALA A 619 -5.46 21.13 31.72
N GLU A 620 -4.48 20.58 30.99
CA GLU A 620 -3.08 20.59 31.45
C GLU A 620 -2.48 21.99 31.48
N ARG A 621 -2.73 22.81 30.45
CA ARG A 621 -2.27 24.21 30.43
C ARG A 621 -2.85 25.01 31.60
N THR A 622 -4.13 24.82 31.91
CA THR A 622 -4.79 25.46 33.07
C THR A 622 -4.12 25.07 34.39
N LEU A 623 -3.66 23.83 34.52
CA LEU A 623 -3.05 23.33 35.74
C LEU A 623 -1.54 23.58 35.80
N THR A 624 -0.88 23.93 34.71
CA THR A 624 0.58 24.17 34.66
C THR A 624 0.99 25.32 35.58
N GLY A 625 1.98 25.09 36.44
CA GLY A 625 2.50 26.10 37.39
C GLY A 625 1.79 26.15 38.75
N LEU A 626 0.65 25.48 38.91
CA LEU A 626 -0.07 25.35 40.17
C LEU A 626 0.60 24.34 41.12
N GLY A 627 0.52 24.58 42.43
CA GLY A 627 1.32 23.89 43.44
C GLY A 627 0.54 23.10 44.50
N SER A 628 -0.76 23.36 44.66
CA SER A 628 -1.56 22.72 45.72
C SER A 628 -1.67 21.20 45.55
N PRO A 629 -1.89 20.43 46.65
CA PRO A 629 -2.15 18.99 46.55
C PRO A 629 -3.32 18.65 45.62
N SER A 630 -4.37 19.47 45.61
CA SER A 630 -5.52 19.32 44.71
C SER A 630 -5.15 19.56 43.25
N ALA A 631 -4.32 20.57 42.95
CA ALA A 631 -3.85 20.84 41.59
C ALA A 631 -2.93 19.75 41.06
N ARG A 632 -2.04 19.20 41.90
CA ARG A 632 -1.20 18.05 41.56
C ARG A 632 -2.04 16.80 41.27
N ALA A 633 -3.02 16.50 42.13
CA ALA A 633 -3.91 15.36 41.91
C ALA A 633 -4.75 15.54 40.62
N ALA A 634 -5.25 16.75 40.34
CA ALA A 634 -5.96 17.05 39.09
C ALA A 634 -5.03 16.91 37.87
N ARG A 635 -3.79 17.40 37.96
CA ARG A 635 -2.80 17.27 36.87
C ARG A 635 -2.45 15.81 36.62
N GLY A 636 -2.27 15.01 37.67
CA GLY A 636 -2.08 13.56 37.56
C GLY A 636 -3.22 12.87 36.82
N LYS A 637 -4.49 13.26 37.08
CA LYS A 637 -5.67 12.75 36.35
C LYS A 637 -5.63 13.13 34.87
N VAL A 638 -5.34 14.40 34.55
CA VAL A 638 -5.23 14.87 33.16
C VAL A 638 -4.11 14.14 32.42
N LEU A 639 -2.92 14.03 33.02
CA LEU A 639 -1.78 13.33 32.44
C LEU A 639 -2.07 11.85 32.19
N TYR A 640 -2.77 11.18 33.12
CA TYR A 640 -3.19 9.80 32.96
C TYR A 640 -4.14 9.63 31.76
N GLU A 641 -5.18 10.46 31.65
CA GLU A 641 -6.12 10.42 30.52
C GLU A 641 -5.44 10.76 29.19
N ARG A 642 -4.55 11.76 29.16
CA ARG A 642 -3.76 12.11 27.97
C ARG A 642 -2.89 10.96 27.51
N ALA A 643 -2.28 10.26 28.45
CA ALA A 643 -1.44 9.11 28.14
C ALA A 643 -2.24 7.98 27.47
N LEU A 644 -3.53 7.83 27.80
CA LEU A 644 -4.40 6.80 27.23
C LEU A 644 -5.15 7.25 25.96
N ALA A 645 -5.26 8.56 25.71
CA ALA A 645 -5.98 9.13 24.58
C ALA A 645 -5.25 8.98 23.23
N ALA A 646 -3.95 8.74 23.24
CA ALA A 646 -3.16 8.52 22.03
C ALA A 646 -3.35 7.09 21.49
N ASP A 647 -3.22 6.91 20.16
CA ASP A 647 -3.29 5.58 19.51
C ASP A 647 -2.32 4.56 20.13
N VAL A 648 -1.17 5.04 20.62
CA VAL A 648 -0.23 4.26 21.44
C VAL A 648 -0.10 4.95 22.78
N PRO A 649 -0.35 4.27 23.92
CA PRO A 649 -0.26 4.90 25.21
C PRO A 649 1.14 5.44 25.53
N ASP A 650 1.20 6.64 26.12
CA ASP A 650 2.46 7.34 26.41
C ASP A 650 3.00 6.99 27.80
N ALA A 651 4.12 6.25 27.83
CA ALA A 651 4.75 5.83 29.07
C ALA A 651 5.42 6.98 29.85
N GLU A 652 5.79 8.08 29.21
CA GLU A 652 6.38 9.24 29.89
C GLU A 652 5.29 10.04 30.61
N LEU A 653 4.12 10.23 29.97
CA LEU A 653 2.96 10.87 30.59
C LEU A 653 2.41 10.05 31.76
N LEU A 654 2.36 8.72 31.65
CA LEU A 654 1.98 7.86 32.79
C LEU A 654 2.97 7.97 33.95
N ALA A 655 4.27 8.05 33.66
CA ALA A 655 5.30 8.25 34.71
C ALA A 655 5.19 9.65 35.33
N ALA A 656 4.81 10.68 34.55
CA ALA A 656 4.53 12.01 35.09
C ALA A 656 3.28 12.01 35.99
N ALA A 657 2.21 11.33 35.58
CA ALA A 657 1.00 11.17 36.38
C ALA A 657 1.28 10.46 37.71
N GLU A 658 2.07 9.37 37.66
CA GLU A 658 2.52 8.62 38.85
C GLU A 658 3.25 9.54 39.84
N ARG A 659 4.20 10.35 39.38
CA ARG A 659 4.95 11.29 40.23
C ARG A 659 4.05 12.33 40.90
N GLU A 660 3.06 12.85 40.18
CA GLU A 660 2.10 13.81 40.75
C GLU A 660 1.26 13.17 41.86
N PHE A 661 0.75 11.95 41.66
CA PHE A 661 0.02 11.22 42.70
C PHE A 661 0.91 10.82 43.89
N ALA A 662 2.16 10.42 43.63
CA ALA A 662 3.13 10.09 44.68
C ALA A 662 3.45 11.31 45.57
N ALA A 663 3.60 12.49 44.97
CA ALA A 663 3.84 13.72 45.70
C ALA A 663 2.68 14.08 46.64
N VAL A 664 1.42 13.86 46.21
CA VAL A 664 0.23 14.11 47.05
C VAL A 664 0.12 13.07 48.16
N ALA A 665 0.38 11.80 47.88
CA ALA A 665 0.36 10.73 48.89
C ALA A 665 1.38 10.99 50.03
N ALA A 666 2.52 11.59 49.71
CA ALA A 666 3.57 11.95 50.67
C ALA A 666 3.38 13.33 51.36
N ALA A 667 2.41 14.15 50.91
CA ALA A 667 2.26 15.53 51.39
C ALA A 667 1.72 15.57 52.84
N PRO A 668 2.47 16.15 53.81
CA PRO A 668 1.97 16.33 55.17
C PRO A 668 0.86 17.40 55.19
N GLY A 669 -0.27 17.08 55.83
CA GLY A 669 -1.41 18.00 55.98
C GLY A 669 -2.57 17.80 55.01
N ALA A 670 -2.45 16.90 54.02
CA ALA A 670 -3.59 16.48 53.20
C ALA A 670 -4.47 15.48 53.97
N ASP A 671 -5.79 15.59 53.75
CA ASP A 671 -6.78 14.66 54.29
C ASP A 671 -6.43 13.19 53.99
N ARG A 672 -6.69 12.29 54.95
CA ARG A 672 -6.27 10.88 54.85
C ARG A 672 -6.97 10.17 53.69
N GLU A 673 -8.27 10.39 53.51
CA GLU A 673 -9.05 9.78 52.44
C GLU A 673 -8.56 10.27 51.07
N PHE A 674 -8.26 11.57 50.97
CA PHE A 674 -7.70 12.16 49.75
C PHE A 674 -6.31 11.59 49.40
N ARG A 675 -5.45 11.36 50.40
CA ARG A 675 -4.15 10.69 50.20
C ARG A 675 -4.32 9.24 49.74
N LEU A 676 -5.29 8.50 50.31
CA LEU A 676 -5.58 7.13 49.90
C LEU A 676 -6.11 7.04 48.46
N ASP A 677 -7.01 7.94 48.03
CA ASP A 677 -7.44 8.03 46.62
C ASP A 677 -6.24 8.25 45.68
N CYS A 678 -5.28 9.11 46.08
CA CYS A 678 -4.06 9.32 45.30
C CYS A 678 -3.15 8.08 45.27
N VAL A 679 -3.01 7.32 46.36
CA VAL A 679 -2.28 6.03 46.35
C VAL A 679 -2.94 5.04 45.38
N VAL A 680 -4.27 4.92 45.41
CA VAL A 680 -5.00 4.05 44.48
C VAL A 680 -4.80 4.50 43.02
N ARG A 681 -4.90 5.79 42.72
CA ARG A 681 -4.65 6.32 41.36
C ARG A 681 -3.21 6.14 40.90
N ARG A 682 -2.24 6.35 41.79
CA ARG A 682 -0.82 6.07 41.56
C ARG A 682 -0.62 4.62 41.11
N THR A 683 -1.25 3.68 41.82
CA THR A 683 -1.12 2.25 41.48
C THR A 683 -1.73 1.91 40.12
N ARG A 684 -2.85 2.56 39.72
CA ARG A 684 -3.41 2.41 38.37
C ARG A 684 -2.43 2.87 37.29
N ALA A 685 -1.70 3.97 37.52
CA ALA A 685 -0.64 4.44 36.62
C ALA A 685 0.53 3.44 36.55
N LEU A 686 0.98 2.92 37.69
CA LEU A 686 2.06 1.92 37.77
C LEU A 686 1.69 0.60 37.09
N VAL A 687 0.46 0.11 37.25
CA VAL A 687 -0.04 -1.09 36.54
C VAL A 687 0.06 -0.89 35.03
N ARG A 688 -0.42 0.25 34.53
CA ARG A 688 -0.35 0.55 33.10
C ARG A 688 1.08 0.70 32.59
N LEU A 689 1.97 1.29 33.39
CA LEU A 689 3.40 1.37 33.07
C LEU A 689 4.05 -0.01 32.98
N GLY A 690 3.75 -0.91 33.92
CA GLY A 690 4.24 -2.29 33.90
C GLY A 690 3.79 -3.04 32.65
N GLU A 691 2.51 -2.92 32.29
CA GLU A 691 1.95 -3.52 31.06
C GLU A 691 2.63 -3.00 29.78
N LEU A 692 2.86 -1.69 29.69
CA LEU A 692 3.47 -1.08 28.50
C LEU A 692 4.97 -1.41 28.36
N ARG A 693 5.69 -1.46 29.48
CA ARG A 693 7.14 -1.76 29.49
C ARG A 693 7.44 -3.26 29.48
N GLY A 694 6.45 -4.09 29.81
CA GLY A 694 6.66 -5.52 30.05
C GLY A 694 7.55 -5.79 31.27
N ASP A 695 7.65 -4.83 32.19
CA ASP A 695 8.52 -4.87 33.37
C ASP A 695 7.68 -5.04 34.65
N PRO A 696 7.94 -6.05 35.49
CA PRO A 696 7.29 -6.21 36.78
C PRO A 696 7.73 -5.18 37.84
N GLY A 697 8.78 -4.38 37.61
CA GLY A 697 9.28 -3.35 38.54
C GLY A 697 8.19 -2.40 39.06
N PRO A 698 7.48 -1.67 38.17
CA PRO A 698 6.35 -0.80 38.56
C PRO A 698 5.24 -1.54 39.33
N LEU A 699 4.99 -2.81 39.00
CA LEU A 699 3.97 -3.62 39.68
C LEU A 699 4.38 -3.95 41.13
N ARG A 700 5.66 -4.26 41.36
CA ARG A 700 6.19 -4.49 42.72
C ARG A 700 6.16 -3.21 43.55
N GLU A 701 6.44 -2.06 42.94
CA GLU A 701 6.31 -0.75 43.59
C GLU A 701 4.86 -0.43 43.96
N ALA A 702 3.91 -0.69 43.05
CA ALA A 702 2.49 -0.52 43.32
C ALA A 702 2.02 -1.38 44.50
N ARG A 703 2.50 -2.63 44.56
CA ARG A 703 2.22 -3.56 45.66
C ARG A 703 2.73 -2.99 46.98
N ALA A 704 4.00 -2.59 47.04
CA ALA A 704 4.60 -2.04 48.26
C ALA A 704 3.89 -0.76 48.73
N ALA A 705 3.45 0.11 47.81
CA ALA A 705 2.72 1.33 48.14
C ALA A 705 1.34 1.05 48.78
N LEU A 706 0.64 0.00 48.32
CA LEU A 706 -0.66 -0.39 48.87
C LEU A 706 -0.54 -1.14 50.20
N GLU A 707 0.45 -2.03 50.32
CA GLU A 707 0.75 -2.72 51.59
C GLU A 707 1.13 -1.69 52.69
N ALA A 708 1.88 -0.64 52.35
CA ALA A 708 2.22 0.44 53.27
C ALA A 708 1.03 1.34 53.66
N ALA A 709 -0.01 1.42 52.82
CA ALA A 709 -1.19 2.24 53.09
C ALA A 709 -2.15 1.61 54.12
N GLY A 710 -2.04 0.30 54.33
CA GLY A 710 -2.93 -0.48 55.21
C GLY A 710 -4.00 -1.20 54.42
N GLU A 711 -4.02 -2.54 54.50
CA GLU A 711 -4.85 -3.39 53.64
C GLU A 711 -6.34 -3.33 53.95
N ASP A 712 -6.71 -2.96 55.19
CA ASP A 712 -8.10 -2.84 55.65
C ASP A 712 -8.75 -1.50 55.25
N GLU A 713 -7.98 -0.59 54.63
CA GLU A 713 -8.49 0.71 54.20
C GLU A 713 -9.42 0.58 52.98
N PRO A 714 -10.51 1.36 52.92
CA PRO A 714 -11.48 1.28 51.83
C PRO A 714 -10.83 1.56 50.47
N GLY A 715 -11.05 0.64 49.52
CA GLY A 715 -10.50 0.72 48.17
C GLY A 715 -9.06 0.21 47.99
N VAL A 716 -8.28 0.05 49.07
CA VAL A 716 -6.91 -0.48 49.02
C VAL A 716 -6.90 -1.97 48.71
N GLY A 717 -7.74 -2.77 49.38
CA GLY A 717 -7.87 -4.21 49.15
C GLY A 717 -8.10 -4.58 47.67
N PRO A 718 -9.15 -4.05 47.01
CA PRO A 718 -9.39 -4.30 45.59
C PRO A 718 -8.27 -3.79 44.67
N ALA A 719 -7.65 -2.64 44.98
CA ALA A 719 -6.52 -2.14 44.23
C ALA A 719 -5.31 -3.09 44.32
N LEU A 720 -5.02 -3.62 45.51
CA LEU A 720 -3.96 -4.60 45.73
C LEU A 720 -4.27 -5.90 44.99
N GLY A 721 -5.51 -6.37 45.02
CA GLY A 721 -5.97 -7.51 44.23
C GLY A 721 -5.68 -7.38 42.73
N ARG A 722 -5.92 -6.20 42.14
CA ARG A 722 -5.61 -5.91 40.72
C ARG A 722 -4.11 -5.88 40.44
N VAL A 723 -3.30 -5.34 41.35
CA VAL A 723 -1.83 -5.35 41.23
C VAL A 723 -1.30 -6.80 41.27
N LEU A 724 -1.80 -7.61 42.20
CA LEU A 724 -1.45 -9.03 42.30
C LEU A 724 -1.86 -9.79 41.03
N LEU A 725 -3.06 -9.53 40.51
CA LEU A 725 -3.53 -10.09 39.23
C LEU A 725 -2.60 -9.72 38.06
N ALA A 726 -2.14 -8.47 37.99
CA ALA A 726 -1.20 -8.01 36.97
C ALA A 726 0.20 -8.64 37.10
N LEU A 727 0.61 -9.05 38.31
CA LEU A 727 1.88 -9.75 38.55
C LEU A 727 1.88 -11.20 38.08
N LEU A 728 0.72 -11.88 38.05
CA LEU A 728 0.63 -13.33 37.75
C LEU A 728 1.32 -13.77 36.44
N PRO A 729 1.22 -13.05 35.31
CA PRO A 729 1.91 -13.42 34.07
C PRO A 729 3.43 -13.32 34.16
N HIS A 730 3.97 -12.53 35.09
CA HIS A 730 5.41 -12.27 35.27
C HIS A 730 6.06 -13.19 36.30
N THR A 731 5.28 -13.95 37.08
CA THR A 731 5.81 -14.90 38.08
C THR A 731 6.12 -16.24 37.42
N ALA A 732 7.39 -16.62 37.29
CA ALA A 732 7.79 -17.84 36.58
C ALA A 732 7.46 -19.13 37.37
N ASP A 733 7.69 -19.14 38.68
CA ASP A 733 7.44 -20.31 39.54
C ASP A 733 5.92 -20.60 39.67
N PRO A 734 5.44 -21.79 39.28
CA PRO A 734 4.03 -22.16 39.41
C PRO A 734 3.51 -22.11 40.84
N ALA A 735 4.33 -22.47 41.85
CA ALA A 735 3.90 -22.48 43.25
C ALA A 735 3.70 -21.06 43.78
N GLU A 736 4.68 -20.18 43.54
CA GLU A 736 4.56 -18.75 43.84
C GLU A 736 3.38 -18.10 43.08
N ARG A 737 3.20 -18.44 41.80
CA ARG A 737 2.08 -17.92 40.99
C ARG A 737 0.73 -18.35 41.55
N ALA A 738 0.59 -19.60 42.01
CA ALA A 738 -0.63 -20.07 42.65
C ALA A 738 -0.89 -19.34 43.99
N ALA A 739 0.13 -19.14 44.82
CA ALA A 739 0.00 -18.39 46.07
C ALA A 739 -0.45 -16.93 45.83
N LEU A 740 0.15 -16.25 44.83
CA LEU A 740 -0.25 -14.91 44.42
C LEU A 740 -1.69 -14.88 43.88
N ALA A 741 -2.11 -15.92 43.16
CA ALA A 741 -3.46 -16.01 42.61
C ALA A 741 -4.52 -16.18 43.70
N GLU A 742 -4.24 -16.97 44.75
CA GLU A 742 -5.13 -17.08 45.91
C GLU A 742 -5.28 -15.73 46.62
N LEU A 743 -4.17 -15.02 46.84
CA LEU A 743 -4.20 -13.68 47.45
C LEU A 743 -5.00 -12.69 46.58
N ALA A 744 -4.79 -12.69 45.26
CA ALA A 744 -5.54 -11.83 44.35
C ALA A 744 -7.05 -12.14 44.38
N ALA A 745 -7.43 -13.42 44.28
CA ALA A 745 -8.84 -13.83 44.29
C ALA A 745 -9.55 -13.53 45.61
N GLY A 746 -8.84 -13.62 46.74
CA GLY A 746 -9.35 -13.28 48.07
C GLY A 746 -9.56 -11.78 48.29
N ARG A 747 -8.93 -10.92 47.48
CA ARG A 747 -9.08 -9.44 47.55
C ARG A 747 -10.02 -8.86 46.51
N LEU A 748 -10.23 -9.57 45.40
CA LEU A 748 -11.17 -9.21 44.34
C LEU A 748 -12.56 -9.79 44.65
N LEU A 749 -13.09 -9.48 45.84
CA LEU A 749 -14.42 -9.92 46.23
C LEU A 749 -15.49 -9.07 45.53
N VAL A 750 -16.62 -9.70 45.27
CA VAL A 750 -17.76 -9.04 44.65
C VAL A 750 -18.64 -8.44 45.73
N ASP A 751 -18.82 -7.13 45.68
CA ASP A 751 -19.76 -6.43 46.53
C ASP A 751 -21.20 -6.74 46.07
N PRO A 752 -22.05 -7.36 46.93
CA PRO A 752 -23.43 -7.68 46.57
C PRO A 752 -24.31 -6.44 46.37
N ASP A 753 -23.95 -5.30 47.00
CA ASP A 753 -24.74 -4.07 46.96
C ASP A 753 -24.38 -3.17 45.75
N ALA A 754 -23.29 -3.49 45.05
CA ALA A 754 -22.85 -2.79 43.84
C ALA A 754 -23.80 -3.02 42.66
N GLY A 755 -23.80 -2.11 41.67
CA GLY A 755 -24.63 -2.21 40.46
C GLY A 755 -24.26 -3.43 39.57
N PRO A 756 -25.14 -3.85 38.63
CA PRO A 756 -24.91 -5.04 37.80
C PRO A 756 -23.60 -4.96 37.00
N GLU A 757 -23.25 -3.80 36.46
CA GLU A 757 -22.00 -3.59 35.73
C GLU A 757 -20.75 -3.78 36.62
N GLU A 758 -20.78 -3.22 37.83
CA GLU A 758 -19.67 -3.30 38.79
C GLU A 758 -19.48 -4.72 39.30
N ARG A 759 -20.58 -5.43 39.59
CA ARG A 759 -20.54 -6.86 39.97
C ARG A 759 -19.96 -7.71 38.84
N ALA A 760 -20.39 -7.49 37.60
CA ALA A 760 -19.85 -8.20 36.44
C ALA A 760 -18.35 -7.97 36.29
N ARG A 761 -17.88 -6.72 36.44
CA ARG A 761 -16.46 -6.38 36.38
C ARG A 761 -15.66 -7.07 37.48
N ALA A 762 -16.12 -7.00 38.72
CA ALA A 762 -15.47 -7.66 39.86
C ALA A 762 -15.38 -9.19 39.67
N ARG A 763 -16.42 -9.82 39.13
CA ARG A 763 -16.41 -11.26 38.80
C ARG A 763 -15.38 -11.63 37.74
N VAL A 764 -15.22 -10.81 36.70
CA VAL A 764 -14.21 -11.04 35.66
C VAL A 764 -12.79 -10.89 36.23
N GLU A 765 -12.55 -9.88 37.07
CA GLU A 765 -11.28 -9.69 37.77
C GLU A 765 -10.97 -10.89 38.68
N GLN A 766 -11.93 -11.31 39.51
CA GLN A 766 -11.80 -12.47 40.40
C GLN A 766 -11.52 -13.76 39.62
N ALA A 767 -12.31 -14.06 38.59
CA ALA A 767 -12.12 -15.25 37.76
C ALA A 767 -10.79 -15.25 37.00
N SER A 768 -10.28 -14.06 36.65
CA SER A 768 -8.96 -13.91 36.02
C SER A 768 -7.82 -14.33 36.94
N ALA A 769 -7.98 -14.14 38.26
CA ALA A 769 -7.05 -14.67 39.26
C ALA A 769 -7.25 -16.18 39.45
N LEU A 770 -8.50 -16.63 39.64
CA LEU A 770 -8.85 -18.03 39.87
C LEU A 770 -8.39 -18.98 38.75
N ARG A 771 -8.25 -18.52 37.50
CA ARG A 771 -7.78 -19.37 36.38
C ARG A 771 -6.38 -19.96 36.59
N TYR A 772 -5.58 -19.37 37.47
CA TYR A 772 -4.22 -19.86 37.79
C TYR A 772 -4.24 -20.92 38.91
N LEU A 773 -5.41 -21.30 39.41
CA LEU A 773 -5.61 -22.26 40.49
C LEU A 773 -6.32 -23.50 39.95
N PRO A 774 -5.58 -24.59 39.64
CA PRO A 774 -6.17 -25.79 39.03
C PRO A 774 -7.34 -26.40 39.81
N ALA A 775 -7.37 -26.25 41.14
CA ALA A 775 -8.43 -26.76 42.00
C ALA A 775 -9.71 -25.89 42.02
N ARG A 776 -9.67 -24.67 41.48
CA ARG A 776 -10.78 -23.68 41.54
C ARG A 776 -11.26 -23.23 40.15
N LEU A 777 -10.95 -23.99 39.11
CA LEU A 777 -11.33 -23.65 37.72
C LEU A 777 -12.84 -23.67 37.51
N GLU A 778 -13.55 -24.57 38.18
CA GLU A 778 -15.02 -24.66 38.17
C GLU A 778 -15.66 -23.42 38.80
N GLU A 779 -15.08 -22.92 39.90
CA GLU A 779 -15.50 -21.68 40.52
C GLU A 779 -15.28 -20.48 39.59
N ALA A 780 -14.11 -20.40 38.94
CA ALA A 780 -13.80 -19.36 37.96
C ALA A 780 -14.83 -19.33 36.82
N ALA A 781 -15.18 -20.50 36.27
CA ALA A 781 -16.20 -20.62 35.22
C ALA A 781 -17.59 -20.19 35.73
N GLY A 782 -17.95 -20.55 36.96
CA GLY A 782 -19.19 -20.13 37.61
C GLY A 782 -19.29 -18.62 37.80
N GLN A 783 -18.20 -17.95 38.22
CA GLN A 783 -18.17 -16.49 38.34
C GLN A 783 -18.35 -15.81 36.98
N LEU A 784 -17.73 -16.34 35.91
CA LEU A 784 -17.86 -15.78 34.56
C LEU A 784 -19.25 -16.00 33.96
N ALA A 785 -19.91 -17.11 34.26
CA ALA A 785 -21.30 -17.35 33.85
C ALA A 785 -22.23 -16.28 34.46
N ARG A 786 -22.07 -15.97 35.75
CA ARG A 786 -22.80 -14.89 36.44
C ARG A 786 -22.44 -13.51 35.88
N ALA A 787 -21.16 -13.26 35.61
CA ALA A 787 -20.72 -12.00 35.02
C ALA A 787 -21.37 -11.73 33.65
N LEU A 788 -21.58 -12.78 32.84
CA LEU A 788 -22.27 -12.66 31.55
C LEU A 788 -23.76 -12.34 31.70
N GLN A 789 -24.41 -12.86 32.74
CA GLN A 789 -25.81 -12.54 33.07
C GLN A 789 -25.92 -11.09 33.56
N GLU A 790 -25.10 -10.70 34.53
CA GLU A 790 -25.09 -9.34 35.08
C GLU A 790 -24.72 -8.28 34.03
N ALA A 791 -23.77 -8.58 33.13
CA ALA A 791 -23.44 -7.70 32.01
C ALA A 791 -24.57 -7.63 30.96
N GLN A 792 -25.49 -8.61 30.93
CA GLN A 792 -26.68 -8.54 30.10
C GLN A 792 -27.79 -7.73 30.74
N GLU A 793 -28.04 -7.91 32.03
CA GLU A 793 -28.97 -7.09 32.81
C GLU A 793 -28.60 -5.60 32.70
N ALA A 794 -27.31 -5.26 32.86
CA ALA A 794 -26.84 -3.88 32.73
C ALA A 794 -27.11 -3.25 31.35
N GLY A 795 -27.15 -4.07 30.28
CA GLY A 795 -27.41 -3.61 28.92
C GLY A 795 -28.89 -3.41 28.60
N GLU A 796 -29.79 -4.13 29.28
CA GLU A 796 -31.24 -3.97 29.12
C GLU A 796 -31.73 -2.67 29.78
N ASP A 797 -31.03 -2.19 30.80
CA ASP A 797 -31.31 -0.93 31.51
C ASP A 797 -30.61 0.29 30.89
N ALA A 798 -29.58 0.10 30.06
CA ALA A 798 -28.81 1.17 29.42
C ALA A 798 -29.41 1.59 28.07
N GLY A 799 -29.61 2.89 27.85
CA GLY A 799 -30.06 3.43 26.56
C GLY A 799 -29.06 3.19 25.41
N PRO A 800 -29.46 3.38 24.14
CA PRO A 800 -28.66 3.06 22.95
C PRO A 800 -27.36 3.88 22.74
N GLU A 801 -26.93 4.68 23.72
CA GLU A 801 -25.74 5.56 23.64
C GLU A 801 -24.55 5.14 24.53
N GLU A 802 -24.61 4.01 25.26
CA GLU A 802 -23.52 3.60 26.17
C GLU A 802 -22.66 2.43 25.61
N ASP A 803 -21.40 2.73 25.24
CA ASP A 803 -20.41 1.80 24.67
C ASP A 803 -19.90 0.70 25.67
N GLY A 804 -20.43 0.62 26.90
CA GLY A 804 -19.89 -0.20 27.99
C GLY A 804 -20.28 -1.69 27.96
N GLU A 805 -21.50 -2.02 27.53
CA GLU A 805 -22.05 -3.39 27.50
C GLU A 805 -21.20 -4.41 26.67
N PRO A 806 -20.71 -4.08 25.45
CA PRO A 806 -19.96 -5.06 24.66
C PRO A 806 -18.58 -5.38 25.24
N GLN A 807 -17.97 -4.45 25.98
CA GLN A 807 -16.59 -4.56 26.47
C GLN A 807 -16.48 -5.55 27.64
N LEU A 808 -17.40 -5.47 28.60
CA LEU A 808 -17.46 -6.39 29.75
C LEU A 808 -17.82 -7.81 29.34
N ARG A 809 -18.82 -7.97 28.45
CA ARG A 809 -19.15 -9.29 27.88
C ARG A 809 -17.97 -9.89 27.13
N LEU A 810 -17.24 -9.08 26.37
CA LEU A 810 -16.04 -9.52 25.68
C LEU A 810 -14.96 -10.00 26.67
N ALA A 811 -14.67 -9.22 27.71
CA ALA A 811 -13.68 -9.57 28.73
C ALA A 811 -14.05 -10.89 29.45
N ALA A 812 -15.33 -11.06 29.81
CA ALA A 812 -15.83 -12.28 30.43
C ALA A 812 -15.68 -13.51 29.51
N LEU A 813 -16.03 -13.40 28.22
CA LEU A 813 -15.90 -14.50 27.26
C LEU A 813 -14.45 -14.88 27.00
N VAL A 814 -13.54 -13.91 26.89
CA VAL A 814 -12.09 -14.17 26.71
C VAL A 814 -11.52 -14.85 27.95
N CYS A 815 -11.88 -14.38 29.15
CA CYS A 815 -11.45 -15.03 30.38
C CYS A 815 -12.01 -16.45 30.49
N LEU A 816 -13.26 -16.66 30.10
CA LEU A 816 -13.90 -17.97 30.13
C LEU A 816 -13.20 -18.95 29.19
N ALA A 817 -12.84 -18.51 27.99
CA ALA A 817 -12.06 -19.33 27.05
C ALA A 817 -10.71 -19.76 27.64
N ARG A 818 -10.01 -18.84 28.33
CA ARG A 818 -8.74 -19.13 29.01
C ARG A 818 -8.91 -20.09 30.18
N VAL A 819 -9.99 -19.98 30.96
CA VAL A 819 -10.34 -20.94 32.04
C VAL A 819 -10.57 -22.34 31.46
N HIS A 820 -11.33 -22.45 30.37
CA HIS A 820 -11.55 -23.73 29.71
C HIS A 820 -10.27 -24.34 29.13
N ARG A 821 -9.37 -23.52 28.56
CA ARG A 821 -8.04 -23.99 28.14
C ARG A 821 -7.20 -24.48 29.33
N ALA A 822 -7.29 -23.83 30.49
CA ALA A 822 -6.63 -24.29 31.72
C ALA A 822 -7.23 -25.62 32.23
N ARG A 823 -8.54 -25.84 32.10
CA ARG A 823 -9.19 -27.13 32.40
C ARG A 823 -8.65 -28.24 31.51
N TYR A 824 -8.47 -27.98 30.21
CA TYR A 824 -7.80 -28.93 29.32
C TYR A 824 -6.38 -29.25 29.77
N ALA A 825 -5.60 -28.25 30.19
CA ALA A 825 -4.24 -28.49 30.69
C ALA A 825 -4.21 -29.35 31.97
N ARG A 826 -5.25 -29.30 32.80
CA ARG A 826 -5.39 -30.12 34.02
C ARG A 826 -5.84 -31.55 33.71
N ASP A 827 -6.90 -31.70 32.90
CA ASP A 827 -7.64 -32.95 32.76
C ASP A 827 -7.35 -33.69 31.44
N SER A 828 -6.73 -33.01 30.47
CA SER A 828 -6.59 -33.47 29.07
C SER A 828 -7.92 -33.80 28.38
N ASP A 829 -9.06 -33.30 28.90
CA ASP A 829 -10.40 -33.50 28.33
C ASP A 829 -10.64 -32.58 27.12
N PRO A 830 -10.76 -33.11 25.88
CA PRO A 830 -10.96 -32.31 24.69
C PRO A 830 -12.25 -31.50 24.69
N ALA A 831 -13.26 -31.87 25.48
CA ALA A 831 -14.51 -31.10 25.59
C ALA A 831 -14.26 -29.68 26.14
N ALA A 832 -13.27 -29.52 27.02
CA ALA A 832 -12.87 -28.21 27.51
C ALA A 832 -12.32 -27.31 26.38
N LEU A 833 -11.67 -27.86 25.37
CA LEU A 833 -11.21 -27.09 24.21
C LEU A 833 -12.36 -26.71 23.27
N ASP A 834 -13.42 -27.51 23.20
CA ASP A 834 -14.65 -27.15 22.47
C ASP A 834 -15.36 -25.98 23.15
N ASP A 835 -15.48 -25.99 24.49
CA ASP A 835 -16.01 -24.87 25.27
C ASP A 835 -15.17 -23.59 25.07
N ALA A 836 -13.83 -23.72 25.10
CA ALA A 836 -12.92 -22.61 24.87
C ALA A 836 -13.08 -22.00 23.47
N ALA A 837 -13.13 -22.85 22.43
CA ALA A 837 -13.36 -22.40 21.06
C ALA A 837 -14.73 -21.74 20.89
N GLY A 838 -15.77 -22.25 21.57
CA GLY A 838 -17.11 -21.66 21.59
C GLY A 838 -17.14 -20.29 22.28
N ALA A 839 -16.40 -20.11 23.38
CA ALA A 839 -16.26 -18.83 24.07
C ALA A 839 -15.54 -17.79 23.19
N TYR A 840 -14.42 -18.13 22.55
CA TYR A 840 -13.76 -17.24 21.58
C TYR A 840 -14.65 -16.91 20.38
N ALA A 841 -15.41 -17.88 19.85
CA ALA A 841 -16.33 -17.64 18.74
C ALA A 841 -17.46 -16.67 19.11
N ARG A 842 -17.95 -16.70 20.37
CA ARG A 842 -18.89 -15.70 20.91
C ARG A 842 -18.22 -14.33 21.05
N ALA A 843 -17.02 -14.27 21.63
CA ALA A 843 -16.25 -13.03 21.80
C ALA A 843 -15.99 -12.34 20.46
N ARG A 844 -15.58 -13.10 19.45
CA ARG A 844 -15.32 -12.64 18.08
C ARG A 844 -16.53 -11.97 17.40
N ARG A 845 -17.77 -12.29 17.81
CA ARG A 845 -18.99 -11.65 17.27
C ARG A 845 -19.23 -10.26 17.85
N LEU A 846 -18.64 -9.94 19.00
CA LEU A 846 -18.77 -8.65 19.66
C LEU A 846 -17.76 -7.61 19.14
N ILE A 847 -16.74 -8.03 18.38
CA ILE A 847 -15.66 -7.16 17.93
C ILE A 847 -15.84 -6.83 16.44
N PRO A 848 -15.91 -5.54 16.04
CA PRO A 848 -15.82 -5.12 14.64
C PRO A 848 -14.51 -5.57 14.00
N ARG A 849 -14.50 -5.83 12.69
CA ARG A 849 -13.29 -6.33 11.98
C ARG A 849 -12.10 -5.36 12.04
N ASP A 850 -12.38 -4.07 12.18
CA ASP A 850 -11.37 -3.02 12.16
C ASP A 850 -10.94 -2.59 13.57
N GLY A 851 -11.45 -3.22 14.64
CA GLY A 851 -11.10 -2.89 16.02
C GLY A 851 -9.81 -3.58 16.48
N ASP A 852 -8.99 -2.90 17.30
CA ASP A 852 -7.68 -3.43 17.74
C ASP A 852 -7.78 -4.78 18.49
N ALA A 853 -8.84 -4.96 19.28
CA ALA A 853 -9.12 -6.21 19.99
C ALA A 853 -9.28 -7.41 19.05
N TYR A 854 -9.63 -7.17 17.79
CA TYR A 854 -9.77 -8.20 16.75
C TYR A 854 -8.43 -8.87 16.46
N GLY A 855 -7.37 -8.08 16.32
CA GLY A 855 -6.02 -8.58 16.08
C GLY A 855 -5.50 -9.43 17.24
N GLU A 856 -5.83 -9.06 18.48
CA GLU A 856 -5.31 -9.71 19.69
C GLU A 856 -6.00 -11.04 20.02
N LEU A 857 -7.30 -11.17 19.71
CA LEU A 857 -8.07 -12.38 20.04
C LEU A 857 -7.75 -13.58 19.13
N LEU A 858 -7.49 -13.33 17.83
CA LEU A 858 -7.37 -14.39 16.82
C LEU A 858 -6.18 -15.36 17.04
N PRO A 859 -4.97 -14.92 17.45
CA PRO A 859 -3.89 -15.85 17.77
C PRO A 859 -4.26 -16.86 18.87
N GLU A 860 -4.86 -16.40 19.97
CA GLU A 860 -5.25 -17.29 21.07
C GLU A 860 -6.35 -18.27 20.66
N TRP A 861 -7.33 -17.80 19.89
CA TRP A 861 -8.37 -18.68 19.36
C TRP A 861 -7.80 -19.71 18.39
N GLY A 862 -6.87 -19.28 17.53
CA GLY A 862 -6.12 -20.16 16.64
C GLY A 862 -5.37 -21.25 17.40
N ASP A 863 -4.63 -20.89 18.47
CA ASP A 863 -3.91 -21.84 19.31
C ASP A 863 -4.84 -22.89 19.94
N VAL A 864 -6.01 -22.48 20.48
CA VAL A 864 -7.00 -23.43 21.02
C VAL A 864 -7.53 -24.38 19.96
N LEU A 865 -7.78 -23.89 18.73
CA LEU A 865 -8.23 -24.73 17.63
C LEU A 865 -7.14 -25.72 17.18
N LEU A 866 -5.86 -25.34 17.22
CA LEU A 866 -4.75 -26.23 16.94
C LEU A 866 -4.60 -27.32 18.01
N GLU A 867 -4.69 -26.95 19.30
CA GLU A 867 -4.72 -27.90 20.41
C GLU A 867 -5.90 -28.86 20.27
N ARG A 868 -7.08 -28.34 19.92
CA ARG A 868 -8.29 -29.14 19.73
C ARG A 868 -8.17 -30.10 18.57
N ALA A 869 -7.56 -29.66 17.47
CA ALA A 869 -7.29 -30.49 16.30
C ALA A 869 -6.35 -31.64 16.68
N ALA A 870 -5.23 -31.35 17.35
CA ALA A 870 -4.27 -32.36 17.78
C ALA A 870 -4.88 -33.39 18.75
N ALA A 871 -5.75 -32.96 19.67
CA ALA A 871 -6.43 -33.85 20.62
C ALA A 871 -7.52 -34.72 19.99
N ALA A 872 -8.06 -34.34 18.82
CA ALA A 872 -9.20 -35.01 18.18
C ALA A 872 -8.84 -36.30 17.42
N GLY A 873 -7.55 -36.60 17.23
CA GLY A 873 -7.14 -37.65 16.30
C GLY A 873 -7.74 -37.41 14.92
N ALA A 874 -8.37 -38.43 14.32
CA ALA A 874 -8.92 -38.39 12.96
C ALA A 874 -10.00 -37.31 12.73
N ASP A 875 -10.75 -36.92 13.76
CA ASP A 875 -11.79 -35.88 13.67
C ASP A 875 -11.23 -34.44 13.72
N GLY A 876 -9.90 -34.30 13.88
CA GLY A 876 -9.19 -33.03 14.01
C GLY A 876 -9.20 -32.15 12.77
N ARG A 877 -9.47 -32.75 11.60
CA ARG A 877 -9.45 -32.05 10.31
C ARG A 877 -10.30 -30.76 10.30
N ARG A 878 -11.51 -30.80 10.84
CA ARG A 878 -12.41 -29.62 10.86
C ARG A 878 -11.84 -28.47 11.69
N TYR A 879 -11.16 -28.80 12.78
CA TYR A 879 -10.54 -27.83 13.68
C TYR A 879 -9.26 -27.26 13.06
N ALA A 880 -8.43 -28.10 12.41
CA ALA A 880 -7.25 -27.65 11.68
C ALA A 880 -7.62 -26.67 10.56
N SER A 881 -8.65 -26.99 9.75
CA SER A 881 -9.16 -26.08 8.71
C SER A 881 -9.71 -24.77 9.28
N THR A 882 -10.40 -24.82 10.42
CA THR A 882 -10.88 -23.61 11.09
C THR A 882 -9.72 -22.78 11.66
N ALA A 883 -8.71 -23.43 12.24
CA ALA A 883 -7.50 -22.79 12.75
C ALA A 883 -6.75 -22.04 11.64
N VAL A 884 -6.52 -22.67 10.49
CA VAL A 884 -5.86 -22.03 9.33
C VAL A 884 -6.62 -20.77 8.89
N ARG A 885 -7.97 -20.83 8.82
CA ARG A 885 -8.79 -19.65 8.48
C ARG A 885 -8.61 -18.52 9.50
N VAL A 886 -8.72 -18.83 10.79
CA VAL A 886 -8.57 -17.86 11.89
C VAL A 886 -7.15 -17.26 11.91
N LEU A 887 -6.13 -18.07 11.68
CA LEU A 887 -4.72 -17.64 11.67
C LEU A 887 -4.36 -16.83 10.42
N ARG A 888 -5.02 -17.08 9.27
CA ARG A 888 -4.93 -16.19 8.09
C ARG A 888 -5.54 -14.83 8.36
N GLU A 889 -6.73 -14.78 8.99
CA GLU A 889 -7.34 -13.52 9.43
C GLU A 889 -6.43 -12.80 10.43
N SER A 890 -5.84 -13.54 11.39
CA SER A 890 -4.88 -13.01 12.36
C SER A 890 -3.66 -12.37 11.71
N ARG A 891 -3.14 -12.97 10.62
CA ARG A 891 -2.01 -12.44 9.86
C ARG A 891 -2.38 -11.22 9.02
N ALA A 892 -3.61 -11.16 8.51
CA ALA A 892 -4.12 -10.02 7.74
C ALA A 892 -4.42 -8.80 8.62
N ALA A 893 -4.73 -9.02 9.90
CA ALA A 893 -5.06 -7.97 10.86
C ALA A 893 -3.88 -7.08 11.26
N VAL A 894 -2.62 -7.45 10.97
CA VAL A 894 -1.44 -6.66 11.34
C VAL A 894 -0.52 -6.39 10.14
N PRO A 895 0.12 -5.21 10.07
CA PRO A 895 1.11 -4.92 9.03
C PRO A 895 2.39 -5.75 9.23
N GLN A 896 3.20 -5.88 8.17
CA GLN A 896 4.46 -6.63 8.25
C GLN A 896 5.50 -6.03 9.21
N SER A 897 5.37 -4.75 9.55
CA SER A 897 6.22 -4.05 10.51
C SER A 897 5.88 -4.38 11.97
N ASP A 898 4.75 -5.04 12.23
CA ASP A 898 4.29 -5.35 13.57
C ASP A 898 5.27 -6.30 14.29
N PRO A 899 5.65 -6.03 15.56
CA PRO A 899 6.57 -6.87 16.33
C PRO A 899 6.09 -8.33 16.45
N ARG A 900 4.79 -8.57 16.41
CA ARG A 900 4.15 -9.89 16.56
C ARG A 900 3.97 -10.61 15.22
N SER A 901 4.35 -9.99 14.09
CA SER A 901 4.19 -10.56 12.74
C SER A 901 4.87 -11.93 12.59
N ALA A 902 6.11 -12.07 13.08
CA ALA A 902 6.86 -13.32 13.01
C ALA A 902 6.16 -14.46 13.78
N ARG A 903 5.69 -14.19 15.00
CA ARG A 903 4.92 -15.15 15.79
C ARG A 903 3.63 -15.58 15.10
N ARG A 904 2.89 -14.66 14.48
CA ARG A 904 1.66 -14.99 13.73
C ARG A 904 1.94 -15.86 12.51
N LEU A 905 3.05 -15.62 11.80
CA LEU A 905 3.51 -16.47 10.70
C LEU A 905 3.84 -17.89 11.16
N LEU A 906 4.55 -18.04 12.29
CA LEU A 906 4.85 -19.34 12.89
C LEU A 906 3.57 -20.13 13.19
N ARG A 907 2.59 -19.49 13.82
CA ARG A 907 1.31 -20.14 14.14
C ARG A 907 0.53 -20.55 12.90
N LEU A 908 0.47 -19.71 11.88
CA LEU A 908 -0.16 -20.08 10.61
C LEU A 908 0.55 -21.27 9.94
N ALA A 909 1.89 -21.28 9.92
CA ALA A 909 2.66 -22.40 9.41
C ALA A 909 2.40 -23.70 10.18
N ALA A 910 2.32 -23.64 11.52
CA ALA A 910 1.94 -24.78 12.35
C ALA A 910 0.53 -25.30 12.00
N GLY A 911 -0.44 -24.41 11.75
CA GLY A 911 -1.78 -24.79 11.33
C GLY A 911 -1.82 -25.45 9.94
N LEU A 912 -1.04 -24.96 8.99
CA LEU A 912 -0.92 -25.56 7.66
C LEU A 912 -0.28 -26.95 7.73
N ARG A 913 0.78 -27.11 8.52
CA ARG A 913 1.40 -28.43 8.76
C ARG A 913 0.44 -29.42 9.40
N LEU A 914 -0.32 -28.97 10.39
CA LEU A 914 -1.32 -29.81 11.05
C LEU A 914 -2.47 -30.17 10.12
N ARG A 915 -2.93 -29.25 9.25
CA ARG A 915 -3.93 -29.59 8.23
C ARG A 915 -3.38 -30.57 7.21
N HIS A 916 -2.13 -30.38 6.79
CA HIS A 916 -1.44 -31.32 5.90
C HIS A 916 -1.38 -32.74 6.47
N SER A 917 -1.14 -32.91 7.78
CA SER A 917 -1.11 -34.26 8.37
C SER A 917 -2.46 -34.99 8.29
N TYR A 918 -3.57 -34.26 8.14
CA TYR A 918 -4.90 -34.81 7.91
C TYR A 918 -5.26 -34.99 6.43
N GLU A 919 -4.88 -34.04 5.58
CA GLU A 919 -5.35 -33.96 4.19
C GLU A 919 -4.34 -34.50 3.15
N GLY A 920 -3.06 -34.56 3.52
CA GLY A 920 -1.97 -34.95 2.62
C GLY A 920 -1.65 -33.93 1.52
N ASP A 921 -2.23 -32.72 1.55
CA ASP A 921 -2.03 -31.71 0.51
C ASP A 921 -0.64 -31.06 0.62
N LEU A 922 0.20 -31.26 -0.39
CA LEU A 922 1.55 -30.69 -0.45
C LEU A 922 1.55 -29.16 -0.58
N VAL A 923 0.45 -28.54 -1.03
CA VAL A 923 0.34 -27.08 -1.12
C VAL A 923 0.52 -26.43 0.26
N ASP A 924 -0.02 -27.05 1.31
CA ASP A 924 0.10 -26.56 2.68
C ASP A 924 1.54 -26.55 3.17
N LEU A 925 2.31 -27.60 2.87
CA LEU A 925 3.74 -27.64 3.21
C LEU A 925 4.55 -26.60 2.43
N ARG A 926 4.17 -26.31 1.17
CA ARG A 926 4.83 -25.27 0.35
C ARG A 926 4.54 -23.87 0.86
N GLU A 927 3.30 -23.62 1.28
CA GLU A 927 2.93 -22.36 1.92
C GLU A 927 3.64 -22.22 3.27
N ALA A 928 3.66 -23.28 4.10
CA ALA A 928 4.39 -23.28 5.36
C ALA A 928 5.90 -23.03 5.18
N GLU A 929 6.55 -23.66 4.19
CA GLU A 929 7.95 -23.41 3.81
C GLU A 929 8.19 -21.91 3.60
N HIS A 930 7.37 -21.27 2.75
CA HIS A 930 7.49 -19.84 2.46
C HIS A 930 7.26 -18.94 3.70
N LEU A 931 6.24 -19.25 4.49
CA LEU A 931 5.88 -18.47 5.68
C LEU A 931 6.97 -18.55 6.75
N LEU A 932 7.62 -19.70 6.92
CA LEU A 932 8.69 -19.89 7.91
C LEU A 932 9.98 -19.15 7.51
N GLU A 933 10.33 -19.12 6.21
CA GLU A 933 11.43 -18.27 5.72
C GLU A 933 11.14 -16.78 5.94
N LEU A 934 9.87 -16.37 5.79
CA LEU A 934 9.45 -15.01 6.08
C LEU A 934 9.50 -14.71 7.58
N ALA A 935 9.03 -15.63 8.42
CA ALA A 935 9.06 -15.50 9.87
C ALA A 935 10.50 -15.34 10.38
N ALA A 936 11.43 -16.16 9.89
CA ALA A 936 12.85 -16.08 10.26
C ALA A 936 13.51 -14.74 9.86
N ARG A 937 13.05 -14.10 8.78
CA ARG A 937 13.53 -12.77 8.36
C ARG A 937 12.89 -11.62 9.14
N GLN A 938 11.66 -11.79 9.62
CA GLN A 938 10.90 -10.78 10.35
C GLN A 938 11.03 -10.89 11.87
N SER A 939 11.67 -11.95 12.37
CA SER A 939 11.89 -12.18 13.81
C SER A 939 12.75 -11.06 14.41
N ARG A 940 12.34 -10.56 15.58
CA ARG A 940 13.09 -9.53 16.32
C ARG A 940 13.95 -10.13 17.44
N SER A 941 13.63 -11.34 17.89
CA SER A 941 14.41 -12.09 18.88
C SER A 941 15.18 -13.24 18.22
N PRO A 942 16.44 -13.51 18.63
CA PRO A 942 17.18 -14.69 18.19
C PRO A 942 16.45 -16.01 18.48
N LEU A 943 15.70 -16.08 19.59
CA LEU A 943 14.94 -17.27 19.96
C LEU A 943 13.77 -17.52 18.99
N GLU A 944 13.04 -16.48 18.60
CA GLU A 944 11.98 -16.59 17.60
C GLU A 944 12.54 -17.01 16.23
N GLN A 945 13.68 -16.43 15.85
CA GLN A 945 14.37 -16.79 14.61
C GLN A 945 14.82 -18.26 14.63
N ALA A 946 15.32 -18.74 15.78
CA ALA A 946 15.70 -20.13 15.97
C ALA A 946 14.50 -21.08 15.83
N GLN A 947 13.36 -20.73 16.43
CA GLN A 947 12.12 -21.49 16.30
C GLN A 947 11.65 -21.58 14.85
N ALA A 948 11.69 -20.46 14.11
CA ALA A 948 11.33 -20.43 12.69
C ALA A 948 12.19 -21.36 11.83
N TRP A 949 13.51 -21.33 12.02
CA TRP A 949 14.41 -22.22 11.29
C TRP A 949 14.28 -23.69 11.71
N ARG A 950 13.97 -23.96 12.98
CA ARG A 950 13.68 -25.32 13.46
C ARG A 950 12.45 -25.88 12.76
N GLU A 951 11.34 -25.14 12.76
CA GLU A 951 10.12 -25.58 12.09
C GLU A 951 10.29 -25.67 10.59
N HIS A 952 11.08 -24.77 9.98
CA HIS A 952 11.41 -24.85 8.56
C HIS A 952 12.15 -26.16 8.24
N GLY A 953 13.10 -26.56 9.10
CA GLY A 953 13.78 -27.86 8.97
C GLY A 953 12.80 -29.04 9.01
N ASP A 954 11.82 -29.02 9.91
CA ASP A 954 10.81 -30.07 10.00
C ASP A 954 9.95 -30.13 8.73
N VAL A 955 9.52 -28.99 8.19
CA VAL A 955 8.76 -28.94 6.92
C VAL A 955 9.57 -29.52 5.76
N GLN A 956 10.88 -29.28 5.71
CA GLN A 956 11.72 -29.90 4.66
C GLN A 956 11.75 -31.43 4.79
N GLN A 957 11.75 -31.97 6.01
CA GLN A 957 11.64 -33.41 6.22
C GLN A 957 10.26 -33.96 5.82
N GLU A 958 9.18 -33.25 6.14
CA GLU A 958 7.82 -33.60 5.75
C GLU A 958 7.66 -33.62 4.22
N ILE A 959 8.22 -32.61 3.52
CA ILE A 959 8.25 -32.58 2.05
C ILE A 959 9.09 -33.73 1.50
N HIS A 960 10.24 -34.05 2.11
CA HIS A 960 11.07 -35.18 1.71
C HIS A 960 10.31 -36.51 1.82
N ALA A 961 9.56 -36.73 2.91
CA ALA A 961 8.80 -37.97 3.10
C ALA A 961 7.83 -38.25 1.93
N HIS A 962 7.30 -37.19 1.31
CA HIS A 962 6.40 -37.28 0.17
C HIS A 962 7.11 -37.32 -1.18
N THR A 963 8.10 -36.45 -1.41
CA THR A 963 8.75 -36.32 -2.72
C THR A 963 9.94 -37.25 -2.92
N ARG A 964 10.50 -37.77 -1.82
CA ARG A 964 11.76 -38.54 -1.76
C ARG A 964 12.97 -37.80 -2.34
N GLY A 965 12.89 -36.48 -2.49
CA GLY A 965 14.00 -35.65 -2.99
C GLY A 965 15.09 -35.49 -1.94
N VAL A 966 16.32 -35.92 -2.25
CA VAL A 966 17.47 -35.85 -1.32
C VAL A 966 17.88 -34.39 -1.04
N ASP A 967 17.66 -33.48 -1.98
CA ASP A 967 17.87 -32.03 -1.84
C ASP A 967 17.12 -31.44 -0.63
N ARG A 968 16.00 -32.05 -0.25
CA ARG A 968 15.19 -31.63 0.91
C ARG A 968 15.87 -31.94 2.22
N LEU A 969 16.55 -33.08 2.33
CA LEU A 969 17.33 -33.41 3.53
C LEU A 969 18.52 -32.45 3.68
N ASP A 970 19.18 -32.06 2.59
CA ASP A 970 20.23 -31.03 2.62
C ASP A 970 19.70 -29.68 3.13
N ARG A 971 18.52 -29.25 2.65
CA ARG A 971 17.85 -28.04 3.15
C ARG A 971 17.42 -28.16 4.61
N ALA A 972 16.97 -29.33 5.06
CA ALA A 972 16.62 -29.58 6.46
C ALA A 972 17.86 -29.41 7.35
N ALA A 973 18.99 -30.02 6.98
CA ALA A 973 20.25 -29.89 7.71
C ALA A 973 20.78 -28.44 7.77
N ASP A 974 20.65 -27.67 6.67
CA ASP A 974 20.98 -26.23 6.68
C ASP A 974 20.05 -25.44 7.60
N SER A 975 18.75 -25.73 7.57
CA SER A 975 17.76 -25.05 8.42
C SER A 975 18.05 -25.27 9.89
N TYR A 976 18.31 -26.52 10.31
CA TYR A 976 18.69 -26.81 11.69
C TYR A 976 20.01 -26.16 12.10
N ARG A 977 20.98 -26.05 11.19
CA ARG A 977 22.22 -25.31 11.44
C ARG A 977 21.96 -23.81 11.65
N ARG A 978 21.06 -23.19 10.88
CA ARG A 978 20.66 -21.79 11.07
C ARG A 978 19.91 -21.60 12.39
N ALA A 979 19.03 -22.53 12.73
CA ALA A 979 18.32 -22.54 14.01
C ALA A 979 19.28 -22.59 15.20
N TRP A 980 20.28 -23.47 15.13
CA TRP A 980 21.33 -23.59 16.14
C TRP A 980 22.12 -22.29 16.33
N ARG A 981 22.58 -21.69 15.23
CA ARG A 981 23.31 -20.41 15.28
C ARG A 981 22.47 -19.27 15.85
N ALA A 982 21.20 -19.20 15.46
CA ALA A 982 20.29 -18.18 15.99
C ALA A 982 20.04 -18.37 17.50
N ALA A 983 19.86 -19.61 17.95
CA ALA A 983 19.65 -19.91 19.36
C ALA A 983 20.85 -19.53 20.25
N LEU A 984 22.09 -19.66 19.73
CA LEU A 984 23.32 -19.32 20.46
C LEU A 984 23.77 -17.86 20.31
N ALA A 985 23.05 -17.02 19.57
CA ALA A 985 23.46 -15.63 19.33
C ALA A 985 23.42 -14.73 20.59
N GLY A 986 22.85 -15.22 21.70
CA GLY A 986 22.73 -14.50 22.98
C GLY A 986 24.00 -14.44 23.84
N GLY A 987 25.10 -15.08 23.46
CA GLY A 987 26.37 -15.03 24.21
C GLY A 987 26.38 -15.89 25.48
N ASP A 988 27.01 -15.40 26.56
CA ASP A 988 27.15 -16.16 27.81
C ASP A 988 25.86 -16.19 28.65
N ASP A 989 24.99 -15.18 28.49
CA ASP A 989 23.71 -15.01 29.19
C ASP A 989 22.53 -15.69 28.45
N LEU A 990 22.75 -16.90 27.94
CA LEU A 990 21.69 -17.66 27.26
C LEU A 990 20.66 -18.18 28.26
N GLU A 991 19.39 -17.87 27.99
CA GLU A 991 18.27 -18.49 28.70
C GLU A 991 18.28 -20.01 28.50
N ARG A 992 17.91 -20.77 29.54
CA ARG A 992 17.80 -22.24 29.50
C ARG A 992 17.03 -22.75 28.29
N VAL A 993 15.92 -22.08 27.95
CA VAL A 993 15.07 -22.42 26.79
C VAL A 993 15.83 -22.33 25.46
N ALA A 994 16.71 -21.34 25.31
CA ALA A 994 17.54 -21.20 24.10
C ALA A 994 18.58 -22.32 24.00
N VAL A 995 19.19 -22.71 25.13
CA VAL A 995 20.15 -23.83 25.19
C VAL A 995 19.47 -25.16 24.86
N GLU A 996 18.28 -25.41 25.42
CA GLU A 996 17.50 -26.62 25.13
C GLU A 996 17.08 -26.68 23.65
N LEU A 997 16.65 -25.55 23.07
CA LEU A 997 16.34 -25.47 21.64
C LEU A 997 17.58 -25.75 20.79
N ALA A 998 18.73 -25.15 21.12
CA ALA A 998 20.00 -25.34 20.43
C ALA A 998 20.46 -26.81 20.47
N ALA A 999 20.31 -27.48 21.62
CA ALA A 999 20.59 -28.91 21.76
C ALA A 999 19.68 -29.75 20.86
N ARG A 1000 18.37 -29.47 20.89
CA ARG A 1000 17.38 -30.22 20.12
C ARG A 1000 17.59 -30.09 18.61
N VAL A 1001 17.91 -28.91 18.09
CA VAL A 1001 18.13 -28.74 16.65
C VAL A 1001 19.42 -29.39 16.16
N GLN A 1002 20.45 -29.50 17.00
CA GLN A 1002 21.66 -30.27 16.65
C GLN A 1002 21.41 -31.77 16.62
N GLU A 1003 20.59 -32.28 17.54
CA GLU A 1003 20.12 -33.66 17.53
C GLU A 1003 19.39 -33.98 16.20
N LEU A 1004 18.39 -33.16 15.83
CA LEU A 1004 17.65 -33.29 14.57
C LEU A 1004 18.56 -33.17 13.34
N ARG A 1005 19.57 -32.29 13.40
CA ARG A 1005 20.57 -32.17 12.33
C ARG A 1005 21.42 -33.43 12.20
N GLY A 1006 21.83 -34.04 13.31
CA GLY A 1006 22.55 -35.33 13.34
C GLY A 1006 21.75 -36.43 12.64
N GLU A 1007 20.47 -36.57 12.99
CA GLU A 1007 19.55 -37.56 12.40
C GLU A 1007 19.37 -37.37 10.88
N VAL A 1008 19.32 -36.12 10.40
CA VAL A 1008 19.26 -35.82 8.96
C VAL A 1008 20.59 -36.16 8.28
N LEU A 1009 21.73 -35.85 8.90
CA LEU A 1009 23.05 -36.10 8.32
C LEU A 1009 23.39 -37.58 8.24
N GLU A 1010 22.92 -38.41 9.17
CA GLU A 1010 23.02 -39.86 9.06
C GLU A 1010 22.22 -40.40 7.87
N ARG A 1011 20.99 -39.92 7.66
CA ARG A 1011 20.18 -40.29 6.48
C ARG A 1011 20.79 -39.83 5.15
N LEU A 1012 21.64 -38.79 5.19
CA LEU A 1012 22.43 -38.32 4.05
C LEU A 1012 23.76 -39.07 3.90
N GLU A 1013 24.04 -40.10 4.71
CA GLU A 1013 25.29 -40.84 4.73
C GLU A 1013 26.53 -39.95 4.98
N ARG A 1014 26.39 -38.95 5.86
CA ARG A 1014 27.47 -38.02 6.25
C ARG A 1014 27.88 -38.22 7.72
N PRO A 1015 28.50 -39.35 8.08
CA PRO A 1015 28.75 -39.76 9.47
C PRO A 1015 29.62 -38.77 10.25
N ARG A 1016 30.62 -38.14 9.61
CA ARG A 1016 31.46 -37.12 10.25
C ARG A 1016 30.66 -35.90 10.70
N GLY A 1017 29.79 -35.39 9.82
CA GLY A 1017 28.94 -34.25 10.14
C GLY A 1017 27.86 -34.59 11.18
N ALA A 1018 27.35 -35.82 11.16
CA ALA A 1018 26.42 -36.31 12.18
C ALA A 1018 27.10 -36.40 13.55
N LEU A 1019 28.31 -36.96 13.61
CA LEU A 1019 29.11 -37.06 14.84
C LEU A 1019 29.38 -35.69 15.47
N GLU A 1020 29.77 -34.69 14.66
CA GLU A 1020 29.95 -33.30 15.12
C GLU A 1020 28.65 -32.72 15.69
N ALA A 1021 27.51 -32.97 15.03
CA ALA A 1021 26.21 -32.47 15.48
C ALA A 1021 25.80 -33.09 16.82
N TYR A 1022 25.94 -34.41 16.99
CA TYR A 1022 25.59 -35.06 18.27
C TYR A 1022 26.52 -34.69 19.41
N ARG A 1023 27.82 -34.51 19.16
CA ARG A 1023 28.76 -34.02 20.19
C ARG A 1023 28.35 -32.63 20.69
N ALA A 1024 28.00 -31.72 19.77
CA ALA A 1024 27.48 -30.41 20.13
C ALA A 1024 26.15 -30.50 20.89
N ALA A 1025 25.24 -31.40 20.48
CA ALA A 1025 23.98 -31.62 21.18
C ALA A 1025 24.19 -32.14 22.61
N LEU A 1026 25.12 -33.07 22.82
CA LEU A 1026 25.46 -33.64 24.12
C LEU A 1026 25.98 -32.57 25.08
N GLU A 1027 26.92 -31.74 24.63
CA GLU A 1027 27.46 -30.62 25.41
C GLU A 1027 26.35 -29.66 25.86
N LEU A 1028 25.46 -29.29 24.93
CA LEU A 1028 24.35 -28.39 25.22
C LEU A 1028 23.30 -29.01 26.16
N TRP A 1029 22.99 -30.30 26.02
CA TRP A 1029 22.08 -31.00 26.94
C TRP A 1029 22.63 -31.11 28.35
N LEU A 1030 23.95 -31.33 28.51
CA LEU A 1030 24.62 -31.30 29.81
C LEU A 1030 24.54 -29.89 30.43
N ARG A 1031 24.78 -28.84 29.64
CA ARG A 1031 24.66 -27.43 30.09
C ARG A 1031 23.23 -27.07 30.50
N ALA A 1032 22.22 -27.64 29.83
CA ALA A 1032 20.81 -27.42 30.14
C ALA A 1032 20.27 -28.25 31.32
N GLY A 1033 21.04 -29.21 31.85
CA GLY A 1033 20.59 -30.14 32.89
C GLY A 1033 19.50 -31.10 32.41
N ALA A 1034 19.68 -31.68 31.22
CA ALA A 1034 18.71 -32.61 30.62
C ALA A 1034 18.62 -33.94 31.41
N PRO A 1035 17.50 -34.69 31.28
CA PRO A 1035 17.36 -36.01 31.88
C PRO A 1035 18.43 -36.99 31.39
N GLU A 1036 18.95 -37.85 32.29
CA GLU A 1036 20.00 -38.84 31.99
C GLU A 1036 19.67 -39.72 30.79
N ALA A 1037 18.41 -40.13 30.63
CA ALA A 1037 17.96 -40.94 29.50
C ALA A 1037 18.23 -40.29 28.13
N ARG A 1038 18.06 -38.96 28.03
CA ARG A 1038 18.31 -38.24 26.77
C ARG A 1038 19.81 -38.09 26.51
N VAL A 1039 20.59 -37.82 27.55
CA VAL A 1039 22.07 -37.75 27.49
C VAL A 1039 22.64 -39.11 27.06
N ALA A 1040 22.15 -40.20 27.65
CA ALA A 1040 22.55 -41.56 27.32
C ALA A 1040 22.27 -41.91 25.86
N TRP A 1041 21.08 -41.58 25.35
CA TRP A 1041 20.71 -41.83 23.95
C TRP A 1041 21.63 -41.12 22.95
N VAL A 1042 21.92 -39.83 23.17
CA VAL A 1042 22.87 -39.09 22.30
C VAL A 1042 24.28 -39.70 22.39
N GLY A 1043 24.71 -40.12 23.58
CA GLY A 1043 25.98 -40.80 23.80
C GLY A 1043 26.09 -42.16 23.08
N GLU A 1044 25.01 -42.94 23.02
CA GLU A 1044 24.94 -44.18 22.23
C GLU A 1044 25.09 -43.91 20.74
N ARG A 1045 24.47 -42.84 20.22
CA ARG A 1045 24.60 -42.48 18.80
C ARG A 1045 26.01 -42.05 18.42
N ILE A 1046 26.69 -41.30 19.30
CA ILE A 1046 28.10 -40.93 19.14
C ILE A 1046 28.97 -42.19 19.07
N ARG A 1047 28.82 -43.13 20.02
CA ARG A 1047 29.59 -44.40 20.03
C ARG A 1047 29.34 -45.23 18.77
N ALA A 1048 28.10 -45.30 18.30
CA ALA A 1048 27.75 -46.01 17.07
C ALA A 1048 28.44 -45.42 15.83
N LEU A 1049 28.54 -44.09 15.73
CA LEU A 1049 29.22 -43.42 14.61
C LEU A 1049 30.76 -43.50 14.70
N GLU A 1050 31.32 -43.56 15.91
CA GLU A 1050 32.76 -43.74 16.13
C GLU A 1050 33.24 -45.17 15.84
N ALA A 1051 32.38 -46.17 16.05
CA ALA A 1051 32.68 -47.57 15.75
C ALA A 1051 32.81 -47.86 14.24
N GLY A 1052 32.36 -46.94 13.38
CA GLY A 1052 32.30 -47.12 11.92
C GLY A 1052 31.07 -47.95 11.48
N PRO A 1053 30.70 -47.88 10.19
CA PRO A 1053 29.61 -48.69 9.63
C PRO A 1053 29.89 -50.20 9.67
#